data_AF-A0A9P9MRH0-F1
#
_entry.id   AF-A0A9P9MRH0-F1
#
_cell.length_a   1.000
_cell.length_b   1.000
_cell.length_c   1.000
_cell.angle_alpha   90.00
_cell.angle_beta   90.00
_cell.angle_gamma   90.00
#
_symmetry.space_group_name_H-M   'P 1'
#
loop_
_entity.id
_entity.type
_entity.pdbx_description
1 polymer ?
#
loop_
_entity_poly.entity_id
_entity_poly.type
_entity_poly.pdbx_seq_one_letter_code
_entity_poly.pdbx_strand_id
1 'polypeptide(L)'
;MLSKRPETTRYDISSVTDILCGAAPLSKELQNDVSRRFNLQINQGWGMTEATCGAIHVPGGVRDDSGTVGQLDPNTECKLLDDDGNEVALGEPGEMYIRGPQVCLRYWKNDVATKDAISSDKWLKTGDVAICDNRGYFWIVDRKKELIKVNALQVAPAELEAVLLEHEHIADAAVVGITLHGEEWPRAYVTIQDAAKGKVTPWDIKEWIKPRVAKHKWLVGGVTFVDEVPKLASGKIQRKVMREWSKADAKLLEKQTKARSRTHPLSLARPELTPVTPTQIRSTKRTQTPKLTSSTGVATAEVHGSSPVGNTPSLGYEFPSPITVRTLFSSRLRFFGLTTLTMAPSAVPIPNGISSTTNGVGVHCPHNSPQEPYTILPQYHSKPSKLRIACVGAGASGLCLAYKLERMLEPNSWELTLFEKNAHFGGTWYENTYPGVACDIPSHLYTYSWDPNPNWSHYFAYGPEIQQYFERFAERHGSRKYMKLNTKLVEARWDDKSGKWIVVLEDQVSEEKWEDWCHVLVNGSGILNNWKWPNIEGLHDFGGALMHSAKWDHSVDFRGKAVGVIGTGSTSVQIVPQLQKEAKDLKVFMRSPTWISPPFGGGVLNEELLKGAEQEPSKRQYTFTTEDKKRFNEDPAYFLQFRKKIEAEINSLFGMYQQGSEMSNKFREVITTEMTRRIGPGNEKLKEFIIPKWSPGCRRISPGDGYLEALARENVQPVFSNIQRVMPEGITTEDGQLHKLDVLVCATGFQVAFRPAFKVINSNGTTLDEDWGKGPNLYLGLSAPRFPNFYTIVGPGATWSSGTLLPSIETSVEYAIKMMRKMQTERIISMDVKQEALDDIYAHFDEFHKTTVWQEECRSWFKDGKIKNRIYLWPGSTIHFLKTIKEPRFEDYNIRYRYKNRFAFLGNGEVQAHGKGDVAGLAPYVRNSDHEWSIA
;
A
#
# COMPACT_ATOMS: atom_id res chain seq x y z
N MET A 1 -19.65 -6.95 -21.34
CA MET A 1 -18.80 -8.04 -21.90
C MET A 1 -19.61 -9.25 -22.32
N LEU A 2 -20.52 -9.79 -21.48
CA LEU A 2 -21.24 -11.05 -21.68
C LEU A 2 -21.89 -11.25 -23.07
N SER A 3 -22.42 -10.20 -23.69
CA SER A 3 -23.00 -10.24 -25.05
C SER A 3 -21.96 -10.38 -26.17
N LYS A 4 -20.87 -9.60 -26.12
CA LYS A 4 -19.91 -9.46 -27.24
C LYS A 4 -18.70 -10.41 -27.20
N ARG A 5 -18.37 -11.04 -26.06
CA ARG A 5 -17.16 -11.90 -25.95
C ARG A 5 -17.43 -13.38 -26.26
N PRO A 6 -16.70 -14.00 -27.21
CA PRO A 6 -16.85 -15.43 -27.53
C PRO A 6 -16.52 -16.36 -26.35
N GLU A 7 -15.61 -15.97 -25.46
CA GLU A 7 -15.17 -16.79 -24.32
C GLU A 7 -16.32 -17.07 -23.34
N THR A 8 -17.33 -16.18 -23.31
CA THR A 8 -18.51 -16.30 -22.42
C THR A 8 -19.33 -17.58 -22.69
N THR A 9 -19.22 -18.21 -23.86
CA THR A 9 -19.93 -19.48 -24.15
C THR A 9 -19.25 -20.71 -23.55
N ARG A 10 -18.07 -20.56 -22.95
CA ARG A 10 -17.28 -21.67 -22.36
C ARG A 10 -17.57 -21.91 -20.87
N TYR A 11 -18.38 -21.05 -20.25
CA TYR A 11 -18.69 -21.10 -18.82
C TYR A 11 -20.18 -21.33 -18.62
N ASP A 12 -20.53 -22.31 -17.79
CA ASP A 12 -21.89 -22.45 -17.28
C ASP A 12 -22.12 -21.36 -16.23
N ILE A 13 -23.10 -20.49 -16.49
CA ILE A 13 -23.57 -19.45 -15.56
C ILE A 13 -25.06 -19.59 -15.25
N SER A 14 -25.64 -20.78 -15.45
CA SER A 14 -27.06 -21.08 -15.17
C SER A 14 -27.47 -20.91 -13.70
N SER A 15 -26.49 -20.84 -12.79
CA SER A 15 -26.65 -20.52 -11.37
C SER A 15 -26.77 -19.01 -11.08
N VAL A 16 -26.53 -18.13 -12.06
CA VAL A 16 -26.65 -16.67 -11.91
C VAL A 16 -28.05 -16.23 -12.33
N THR A 17 -28.95 -16.03 -11.36
CA THR A 17 -30.32 -15.56 -11.63
C THR A 17 -30.39 -14.06 -11.88
N ASP A 18 -29.52 -13.29 -11.23
CA ASP A 18 -29.59 -11.82 -11.15
C ASP A 18 -28.20 -11.18 -11.29
N ILE A 19 -28.16 -10.03 -11.97
CA ILE A 19 -26.97 -9.17 -12.08
C ILE A 19 -27.39 -7.74 -11.74
N LEU A 20 -26.78 -7.16 -10.70
CA LEU A 20 -26.86 -5.72 -10.42
C LEU A 20 -25.85 -4.97 -11.30
N CYS A 21 -26.28 -3.93 -12.01
CA CYS A 21 -25.44 -3.09 -12.86
C CYS A 21 -25.49 -1.61 -12.42
N GLY A 22 -24.36 -0.90 -12.56
CA GLY A 22 -24.23 0.50 -12.18
C GLY A 22 -22.99 1.17 -12.81
N ALA A 23 -22.69 2.40 -12.38
CA ALA A 23 -21.63 3.30 -12.89
C ALA A 23 -21.76 3.81 -14.35
N ALA A 24 -22.54 3.13 -15.20
CA ALA A 24 -23.07 3.64 -16.46
C ALA A 24 -24.38 2.91 -16.82
N PRO A 25 -25.40 3.61 -17.37
CA PRO A 25 -26.62 2.96 -17.81
C PRO A 25 -26.36 2.03 -19.00
N LEU A 26 -26.97 0.85 -18.98
CA LEU A 26 -27.05 -0.04 -20.13
C LEU A 26 -28.22 0.40 -21.02
N SER A 27 -28.06 0.29 -22.34
CA SER A 27 -29.20 0.41 -23.25
C SER A 27 -30.18 -0.74 -23.02
N LYS A 28 -31.46 -0.50 -23.29
CA LYS A 28 -32.55 -1.48 -23.19
C LYS A 28 -32.24 -2.75 -23.99
N GLU A 29 -31.64 -2.59 -25.17
CA GLU A 29 -31.28 -3.65 -26.11
C GLU A 29 -30.19 -4.54 -25.53
N LEU A 30 -29.18 -3.94 -24.89
CA LEU A 30 -28.07 -4.65 -24.26
C LEU A 30 -28.51 -5.37 -22.96
N GLN A 31 -29.36 -4.73 -22.14
CA GLN A 31 -30.02 -5.35 -21.00
C GLN A 31 -30.81 -6.59 -21.44
N ASN A 32 -31.63 -6.45 -22.48
CA ASN A 32 -32.54 -7.50 -22.93
C ASN A 32 -31.87 -8.58 -23.78
N ASP A 33 -30.76 -8.30 -24.48
CA ASP A 33 -29.91 -9.32 -25.11
C ASP A 33 -29.32 -10.28 -24.06
N VAL A 34 -28.58 -9.74 -23.09
CA VAL A 34 -27.90 -10.55 -22.06
C VAL A 34 -28.92 -11.30 -21.20
N SER A 35 -30.01 -10.63 -20.77
CA SER A 35 -31.06 -11.25 -19.95
C SER A 35 -31.73 -12.43 -20.64
N ARG A 36 -32.03 -12.33 -21.95
CA ARG A 36 -32.58 -13.45 -22.74
C ARG A 36 -31.54 -14.54 -22.99
N ARG A 37 -30.32 -14.18 -23.36
CA ARG A 37 -29.26 -15.12 -23.76
C ARG A 37 -28.82 -16.06 -22.65
N PHE A 38 -28.85 -15.60 -21.40
CA PHE A 38 -28.42 -16.38 -20.22
C PHE A 38 -29.56 -16.69 -19.24
N ASN A 39 -30.82 -16.40 -19.63
CA ASN A 39 -32.03 -16.59 -18.82
C ASN A 39 -31.93 -16.03 -17.38
N LEU A 40 -31.45 -14.80 -17.29
CA LEU A 40 -31.24 -14.08 -16.03
C LEU A 40 -31.94 -12.72 -16.04
N GLN A 41 -31.93 -12.03 -14.90
CA GLN A 41 -32.43 -10.68 -14.75
C GLN A 41 -31.26 -9.70 -14.57
N ILE A 42 -31.30 -8.58 -15.29
CA ILE A 42 -30.38 -7.45 -15.07
C ILE A 42 -31.16 -6.33 -14.39
N ASN A 43 -30.77 -6.01 -13.16
CA ASN A 43 -31.28 -4.90 -12.40
C ASN A 43 -30.28 -3.74 -12.51
N GLN A 44 -30.69 -2.59 -13.00
CA GLN A 44 -29.83 -1.40 -12.97
C GLN A 44 -30.06 -0.60 -11.68
N GLY A 45 -29.06 0.18 -11.29
CA GLY A 45 -29.15 1.17 -10.22
C GLY A 45 -28.24 2.36 -10.50
N TRP A 46 -28.57 3.50 -9.88
CA TRP A 46 -27.76 4.71 -9.94
C TRP A 46 -27.30 5.14 -8.53
N GLY A 47 -26.06 5.63 -8.49
CA GLY A 47 -25.42 6.17 -7.32
C GLY A 47 -24.03 6.74 -7.65
N MET A 48 -23.47 7.46 -6.69
CA MET A 48 -22.15 8.09 -6.79
C MET A 48 -21.43 8.01 -5.42
N THR A 49 -20.14 8.36 -5.37
CA THR A 49 -19.34 8.27 -4.13
C THR A 49 -19.90 9.20 -3.06
N GLU A 50 -20.36 10.36 -3.49
CA GLU A 50 -21.01 11.41 -2.71
C GLU A 50 -22.41 11.00 -2.19
N ALA A 51 -22.95 9.88 -2.66
CA ALA A 51 -24.23 9.30 -2.26
C ALA A 51 -24.08 7.91 -1.61
N THR A 52 -22.90 7.59 -1.06
CA THR A 52 -22.59 6.29 -0.45
C THR A 52 -22.93 5.11 -1.38
N CYS A 53 -22.54 5.24 -2.65
CA CYS A 53 -22.63 4.26 -3.74
C CYS A 53 -24.02 3.98 -4.34
N GLY A 54 -25.14 4.37 -3.72
CA GLY A 54 -26.49 4.06 -4.24
C GLY A 54 -27.56 5.03 -3.73
N ALA A 55 -28.53 5.38 -4.59
CA ALA A 55 -29.68 6.21 -4.21
C ALA A 55 -30.95 5.94 -5.04
N ILE A 56 -30.85 5.20 -6.15
CA ILE A 56 -31.96 4.82 -7.03
C ILE A 56 -31.70 3.37 -7.48
N HIS A 57 -32.68 2.48 -7.33
CA HIS A 57 -32.56 1.07 -7.72
C HIS A 57 -33.86 0.53 -8.32
N VAL A 58 -33.77 -0.44 -9.25
CA VAL A 58 -34.92 -1.27 -9.61
C VAL A 58 -35.34 -2.09 -8.37
N PRO A 59 -36.60 -2.01 -7.89
CA PRO A 59 -37.01 -2.70 -6.68
C PRO A 59 -36.85 -4.22 -6.79
N GLY A 60 -36.40 -4.86 -5.70
CA GLY A 60 -36.12 -6.30 -5.68
C GLY A 60 -37.32 -7.16 -6.12
N GLY A 61 -37.11 -8.04 -7.09
CA GLY A 61 -38.16 -8.89 -7.67
C GLY A 61 -38.98 -8.24 -8.80
N VAL A 62 -38.78 -6.95 -9.11
CA VAL A 62 -39.40 -6.31 -10.28
C VAL A 62 -38.56 -6.58 -11.52
N ARG A 63 -39.08 -7.39 -12.45
CA ARG A 63 -38.39 -7.68 -13.72
C ARG A 63 -38.52 -6.51 -14.70
N ASP A 64 -37.50 -5.67 -14.76
CA ASP A 64 -37.40 -4.59 -15.75
C ASP A 64 -36.87 -5.08 -17.11
N ASP A 65 -37.45 -4.53 -18.19
CA ASP A 65 -36.96 -4.64 -19.57
C ASP A 65 -36.77 -3.26 -20.24
N SER A 66 -36.85 -2.16 -19.49
CA SER A 66 -37.01 -0.79 -20.02
C SER A 66 -35.72 0.05 -20.06
N GLY A 67 -34.64 -0.39 -19.40
CA GLY A 67 -33.39 0.38 -19.32
C GLY A 67 -33.39 1.45 -18.21
N THR A 68 -34.35 1.39 -17.29
CA THR A 68 -34.45 2.30 -16.13
C THR A 68 -33.40 1.97 -15.08
N VAL A 69 -32.91 3.00 -14.36
CA VAL A 69 -32.13 2.81 -13.12
C VAL A 69 -33.02 2.60 -11.90
N GLY A 70 -34.34 2.64 -12.06
CA GLY A 70 -35.34 2.30 -11.05
C GLY A 70 -35.94 3.49 -10.30
N GLN A 71 -36.34 3.26 -9.05
CA GLN A 71 -37.01 4.24 -8.18
C GLN A 71 -36.09 4.68 -7.04
N LEU A 72 -36.41 5.81 -6.40
CA LEU A 72 -35.67 6.36 -5.26
C LEU A 72 -35.60 5.40 -4.07
N ASP A 73 -34.43 5.28 -3.44
CA ASP A 73 -34.26 4.53 -2.20
C ASP A 73 -35.03 5.19 -1.03
N PRO A 74 -35.54 4.42 -0.06
CA PRO A 74 -36.30 4.97 1.09
C PRO A 74 -35.56 6.08 1.84
N ASN A 75 -36.28 7.18 2.12
CA ASN A 75 -35.76 8.43 2.70
C ASN A 75 -34.84 9.26 1.77
N THR A 76 -34.89 9.02 0.46
CA THR A 76 -34.26 9.87 -0.56
C THR A 76 -35.27 10.83 -1.18
N GLU A 77 -34.93 12.10 -1.22
CA GLU A 77 -35.60 13.13 -2.02
C GLU A 77 -34.79 13.39 -3.30
N CYS A 78 -35.48 13.65 -4.41
CA CYS A 78 -34.86 14.00 -5.69
C CYS A 78 -35.68 15.07 -6.40
N LYS A 79 -35.00 15.96 -7.12
CA LYS A 79 -35.59 16.89 -8.08
C LYS A 79 -34.73 17.03 -9.32
N LEU A 80 -35.37 17.35 -10.44
CA LEU A 80 -34.75 17.51 -11.75
C LEU A 80 -34.86 18.97 -12.19
N LEU A 81 -33.72 19.65 -12.38
CA LEU A 81 -33.68 21.09 -12.66
C LEU A 81 -33.24 21.41 -14.10
N ASP A 82 -33.83 22.46 -14.70
CA ASP A 82 -33.38 23.02 -15.97
C ASP A 82 -32.04 23.81 -15.84
N ASP A 83 -31.63 24.53 -16.90
CA ASP A 83 -30.43 25.39 -16.88
C ASP A 83 -30.70 26.74 -16.14
N ASP A 84 -31.95 27.13 -15.91
CA ASP A 84 -32.38 28.36 -15.22
C ASP A 84 -32.64 28.16 -13.71
N GLY A 85 -32.78 26.91 -13.26
CA GLY A 85 -32.97 26.49 -11.86
C GLY A 85 -34.40 26.08 -11.48
N ASN A 86 -35.32 25.95 -12.43
CA ASN A 86 -36.71 25.51 -12.18
C ASN A 86 -36.82 23.97 -12.24
N GLU A 87 -37.84 23.41 -11.57
CA GLU A 87 -38.13 21.98 -11.67
C GLU A 87 -38.87 21.65 -12.98
N VAL A 88 -38.36 20.68 -13.74
CA VAL A 88 -38.90 20.27 -15.05
C VAL A 88 -40.12 19.36 -14.91
N ALA A 89 -40.95 19.25 -15.96
CA ALA A 89 -42.12 18.38 -15.92
C ALA A 89 -41.76 16.89 -16.00
N LEU A 90 -42.70 16.03 -15.59
CA LEU A 90 -42.54 14.57 -15.73
C LEU A 90 -42.39 14.20 -17.22
N GLY A 91 -41.36 13.42 -17.53
CA GLY A 91 -40.95 13.10 -18.90
C GLY A 91 -39.92 14.06 -19.52
N GLU A 92 -39.62 15.20 -18.90
CA GLU A 92 -38.60 16.13 -19.36
C GLU A 92 -37.22 15.87 -18.71
N PRO A 93 -36.11 16.18 -19.40
CA PRO A 93 -34.76 16.00 -18.86
C PRO A 93 -34.32 17.17 -17.98
N GLY A 94 -33.81 16.89 -16.79
CA GLY A 94 -33.21 17.88 -15.89
C GLY A 94 -31.95 17.38 -15.19
N GLU A 95 -31.10 18.30 -14.73
CA GLU A 95 -29.98 17.98 -13.84
C GLU A 95 -30.52 17.42 -12.53
N MET A 96 -30.01 16.27 -12.11
CA MET A 96 -30.52 15.58 -10.93
C MET A 96 -29.87 16.11 -9.65
N TYR A 97 -30.70 16.49 -8.68
CA TYR A 97 -30.31 16.93 -7.35
C TYR A 97 -30.92 15.96 -6.34
N ILE A 98 -30.12 15.38 -5.45
CA ILE A 98 -30.61 14.43 -4.42
C ILE A 98 -30.32 14.91 -3.00
N ARG A 99 -31.15 14.49 -2.05
CA ARG A 99 -30.97 14.71 -0.61
C ARG A 99 -31.44 13.47 0.15
N GLY A 100 -30.70 13.06 1.17
CA GLY A 100 -31.04 11.88 1.97
C GLY A 100 -29.90 11.47 2.91
N PRO A 101 -30.10 10.43 3.76
CA PRO A 101 -29.12 10.00 4.76
C PRO A 101 -27.86 9.38 4.16
N GLN A 102 -27.88 8.98 2.89
CA GLN A 102 -26.73 8.44 2.15
C GLN A 102 -25.81 9.53 1.57
N VAL A 103 -26.25 10.79 1.54
CA VAL A 103 -25.45 11.91 1.01
C VAL A 103 -24.28 12.22 1.96
N CYS A 104 -23.08 12.32 1.42
CA CYS A 104 -21.86 12.52 2.21
C CYS A 104 -21.86 13.90 2.89
N LEU A 105 -21.32 13.96 4.11
CA LEU A 105 -21.42 15.17 4.95
C LEU A 105 -20.61 16.37 4.40
N ARG A 106 -19.49 16.10 3.71
CA ARG A 106 -18.59 17.06 3.05
C ARG A 106 -17.43 16.34 2.36
N TYR A 107 -16.72 17.05 1.48
CA TYR A 107 -15.38 16.64 1.05
C TYR A 107 -14.35 16.91 2.16
N TRP A 108 -13.49 15.94 2.44
CA TRP A 108 -12.53 16.03 3.54
C TRP A 108 -11.52 17.18 3.33
N LYS A 109 -11.54 18.16 4.23
CA LYS A 109 -10.71 19.39 4.18
C LYS A 109 -10.82 20.19 2.87
N ASN A 110 -11.92 20.06 2.14
CA ASN A 110 -12.17 20.81 0.92
C ASN A 110 -13.55 21.49 0.98
N ASP A 111 -13.60 22.61 1.72
CA ASP A 111 -14.82 23.37 1.94
C ASP A 111 -15.31 24.09 0.67
N VAL A 112 -14.43 24.25 -0.35
CA VAL A 112 -14.79 24.78 -1.67
C VAL A 112 -15.61 23.74 -2.44
N ALA A 113 -15.04 22.56 -2.70
CA ALA A 113 -15.76 21.47 -3.38
C ALA A 113 -17.04 21.05 -2.64
N THR A 114 -17.06 21.17 -1.31
CA THR A 114 -18.26 20.96 -0.50
C THR A 114 -19.36 21.96 -0.82
N LYS A 115 -19.07 23.26 -0.93
CA LYS A 115 -20.05 24.30 -1.29
C LYS A 115 -20.45 24.25 -2.78
N ASP A 116 -19.52 23.84 -3.64
CA ASP A 116 -19.79 23.70 -5.08
C ASP A 116 -20.78 22.57 -5.34
N ALA A 117 -20.60 21.42 -4.67
CA ALA A 117 -21.39 20.20 -4.89
C ALA A 117 -22.57 20.01 -3.93
N ILE A 118 -22.58 20.59 -2.73
CA ILE A 118 -23.66 20.47 -1.75
C ILE A 118 -24.18 21.85 -1.38
N SER A 119 -25.48 22.07 -1.57
CA SER A 119 -26.14 23.35 -1.22
C SER A 119 -26.29 23.54 0.29
N SER A 120 -26.57 24.77 0.71
CA SER A 120 -26.83 25.11 2.12
C SER A 120 -28.03 24.38 2.73
N ASP A 121 -29.00 24.00 1.91
CA ASP A 121 -30.18 23.18 2.25
C ASP A 121 -29.99 21.68 1.95
N LYS A 122 -28.72 21.25 1.79
CA LYS A 122 -28.22 19.87 1.71
C LYS A 122 -28.61 19.07 0.46
N TRP A 123 -28.88 19.71 -0.67
CA TRP A 123 -28.95 19.00 -1.96
C TRP A 123 -27.55 18.78 -2.53
N LEU A 124 -27.24 17.53 -2.85
CA LEU A 124 -26.10 17.15 -3.67
C LEU A 124 -26.45 17.38 -5.15
N LYS A 125 -25.66 18.24 -5.82
CA LYS A 125 -25.72 18.45 -7.27
C LYS A 125 -24.96 17.31 -7.95
N THR A 126 -25.66 16.38 -8.58
CA THR A 126 -25.02 15.16 -9.11
C THR A 126 -24.19 15.42 -10.37
N GLY A 127 -24.61 16.40 -11.18
CA GLY A 127 -24.08 16.64 -12.53
C GLY A 127 -24.48 15.57 -13.57
N ASP A 128 -25.26 14.58 -13.17
CA ASP A 128 -25.97 13.65 -14.06
C ASP A 128 -27.32 14.28 -14.47
N VAL A 129 -27.77 14.02 -15.69
CA VAL A 129 -29.06 14.48 -16.23
C VAL A 129 -29.97 13.27 -16.35
N ALA A 130 -31.19 13.40 -15.84
CA ALA A 130 -32.16 12.31 -15.78
C ALA A 130 -33.54 12.74 -16.28
N ILE A 131 -34.36 11.75 -16.65
CA ILE A 131 -35.80 11.87 -16.88
C ILE A 131 -36.52 10.99 -15.84
N CYS A 132 -37.60 11.49 -15.25
CA CYS A 132 -38.51 10.73 -14.39
C CYS A 132 -39.87 10.54 -15.08
N ASP A 133 -40.44 9.33 -15.03
CA ASP A 133 -41.81 9.08 -15.48
C ASP A 133 -42.86 9.26 -14.37
N ASN A 134 -44.14 9.11 -14.74
CA ASN A 134 -45.27 9.21 -13.81
C ASN A 134 -45.43 8.03 -12.83
N ARG A 135 -44.52 7.05 -12.86
CA ARG A 135 -44.41 5.95 -11.90
C ARG A 135 -43.22 6.15 -10.94
N GLY A 136 -42.50 7.27 -11.05
CA GLY A 136 -41.30 7.54 -10.25
C GLY A 136 -40.06 6.74 -10.69
N TYR A 137 -40.05 6.20 -11.91
CA TYR A 137 -38.89 5.52 -12.48
C TYR A 137 -37.98 6.52 -13.20
N PHE A 138 -36.67 6.36 -13.05
CA PHE A 138 -35.66 7.27 -13.57
C PHE A 138 -34.84 6.63 -14.69
N TRP A 139 -34.45 7.44 -15.68
CA TRP A 139 -33.45 7.10 -16.70
C TRP A 139 -32.35 8.16 -16.70
N ILE A 140 -31.09 7.74 -16.60
CA ILE A 140 -29.94 8.64 -16.73
C ILE A 140 -29.64 8.83 -18.22
N VAL A 141 -29.82 10.04 -18.73
CA VAL A 141 -29.74 10.34 -20.16
C VAL A 141 -28.42 10.97 -20.59
N ASP A 142 -27.74 11.73 -19.72
CA ASP A 142 -26.40 12.28 -19.98
C ASP A 142 -25.71 12.80 -18.70
N ARG A 143 -24.56 13.47 -18.83
CA ARG A 143 -23.98 14.38 -17.83
C ARG A 143 -24.07 15.83 -18.27
N LYS A 144 -24.38 16.76 -17.36
CA LYS A 144 -24.47 18.21 -17.64
C LYS A 144 -23.17 18.81 -18.19
N LYS A 145 -22.03 18.16 -17.92
CA LYS A 145 -20.68 18.52 -18.42
C LYS A 145 -20.25 17.76 -19.70
N GLU A 146 -21.14 16.96 -20.29
CA GLU A 146 -20.89 16.16 -21.51
C GLU A 146 -21.83 16.51 -22.69
N LEU A 147 -23.03 17.06 -22.40
CA LEU A 147 -23.96 17.65 -23.38
C LEU A 147 -23.27 18.58 -24.40
N ILE A 148 -23.73 18.49 -25.65
CA ILE A 148 -23.29 19.31 -26.79
C ILE A 148 -24.33 20.42 -27.03
N LYS A 149 -23.93 21.68 -27.19
CA LYS A 149 -24.87 22.82 -27.34
C LYS A 149 -25.00 23.29 -28.80
N VAL A 150 -26.04 22.81 -29.49
CA VAL A 150 -26.32 23.06 -30.91
C VAL A 150 -27.47 24.06 -31.07
N ASN A 151 -27.18 25.29 -31.50
CA ASN A 151 -28.21 26.36 -31.67
C ASN A 151 -29.08 26.55 -30.41
N ALA A 152 -28.42 26.66 -29.24
CA ALA A 152 -29.02 26.69 -27.90
C ALA A 152 -29.81 25.42 -27.46
N LEU A 153 -30.03 24.44 -28.33
CA LEU A 153 -30.59 23.14 -27.97
C LEU A 153 -29.48 22.20 -27.47
N GLN A 154 -29.79 21.41 -26.44
CA GLN A 154 -28.87 20.42 -25.89
C GLN A 154 -28.95 19.10 -26.67
N VAL A 155 -27.80 18.46 -26.90
CA VAL A 155 -27.69 17.14 -27.57
C VAL A 155 -26.86 16.21 -26.70
N ALA A 156 -27.45 15.11 -26.26
CA ALA A 156 -26.77 14.10 -25.48
C ALA A 156 -25.90 13.20 -26.38
N PRO A 157 -24.59 13.04 -26.11
CA PRO A 157 -23.75 12.10 -26.86
C PRO A 157 -24.24 10.66 -26.73
N ALA A 158 -24.73 10.26 -25.55
CA ALA A 158 -25.18 8.90 -25.26
C ALA A 158 -26.39 8.47 -26.11
N GLU A 159 -27.31 9.39 -26.40
CA GLU A 159 -28.45 9.15 -27.30
C GLU A 159 -27.98 8.83 -28.74
N LEU A 160 -27.03 9.63 -29.25
CA LEU A 160 -26.46 9.42 -30.57
C LEU A 160 -25.57 8.17 -30.64
N GLU A 161 -24.91 7.81 -29.55
CA GLU A 161 -24.15 6.56 -29.41
C GLU A 161 -25.07 5.34 -29.47
N ALA A 162 -26.20 5.36 -28.76
CA ALA A 162 -27.20 4.28 -28.81
C ALA A 162 -27.73 4.07 -30.23
N VAL A 163 -28.16 5.14 -30.91
CA VAL A 163 -28.69 5.06 -32.29
C VAL A 163 -27.61 4.63 -33.29
N LEU A 164 -26.34 5.01 -33.10
CA LEU A 164 -25.23 4.50 -33.93
C LEU A 164 -24.98 2.99 -33.72
N LEU A 165 -25.13 2.49 -32.50
CA LEU A 165 -24.92 1.07 -32.17
C LEU A 165 -26.04 0.15 -32.71
N GLU A 166 -27.18 0.69 -33.15
CA GLU A 166 -28.20 -0.05 -33.91
C GLU A 166 -27.75 -0.41 -35.34
N HIS A 167 -26.75 0.28 -35.90
CA HIS A 167 -26.35 0.04 -37.29
C HIS A 167 -25.55 -1.25 -37.43
N GLU A 168 -26.04 -2.18 -38.25
CA GLU A 168 -25.50 -3.53 -38.48
C GLU A 168 -24.00 -3.67 -38.86
N HIS A 169 -23.30 -2.57 -39.15
CA HIS A 169 -21.88 -2.55 -39.54
C HIS A 169 -20.99 -1.86 -38.50
N ILE A 170 -21.57 -1.24 -37.48
CA ILE A 170 -20.86 -0.59 -36.38
C ILE A 170 -20.57 -1.64 -35.30
N ALA A 171 -19.33 -1.65 -34.81
CA ALA A 171 -18.88 -2.47 -33.69
C ALA A 171 -18.92 -1.68 -32.38
N ASP A 172 -18.54 -0.40 -32.45
CA ASP A 172 -18.45 0.52 -31.33
C ASP A 172 -18.59 1.98 -31.80
N ALA A 173 -19.05 2.88 -30.93
CA ALA A 173 -19.26 4.29 -31.24
C ALA A 173 -18.98 5.21 -30.05
N ALA A 174 -18.47 6.41 -30.34
CA ALA A 174 -18.38 7.52 -29.40
C ALA A 174 -18.68 8.87 -30.08
N VAL A 175 -19.48 9.70 -29.43
CA VAL A 175 -19.87 11.04 -29.89
C VAL A 175 -19.30 12.09 -28.94
N VAL A 176 -18.89 13.22 -29.51
CA VAL A 176 -18.48 14.44 -28.76
C VAL A 176 -18.81 15.69 -29.58
N GLY A 177 -18.88 16.83 -28.90
CA GLY A 177 -18.92 18.12 -29.56
C GLY A 177 -17.63 18.41 -30.34
N ILE A 178 -17.78 18.97 -31.53
CA ILE A 178 -16.71 19.65 -32.28
C ILE A 178 -17.12 21.10 -32.49
N THR A 179 -16.24 22.03 -32.11
CA THR A 179 -16.43 23.45 -32.40
C THR A 179 -15.95 23.74 -33.81
N LEU A 180 -16.82 24.27 -34.67
CA LEU A 180 -16.52 24.67 -36.04
C LEU A 180 -17.08 26.09 -36.25
N HIS A 181 -16.25 27.03 -36.68
CA HIS A 181 -16.67 28.42 -36.95
C HIS A 181 -17.33 29.17 -35.76
N GLY A 182 -17.13 28.68 -34.53
CA GLY A 182 -17.68 29.27 -33.30
C GLY A 182 -18.90 28.55 -32.72
N GLU A 183 -19.52 27.64 -33.48
CA GLU A 183 -20.66 26.84 -33.05
C GLU A 183 -20.22 25.41 -32.70
N GLU A 184 -20.89 24.76 -31.74
CA GLU A 184 -20.64 23.36 -31.38
C GLU A 184 -21.61 22.43 -32.11
N TRP A 185 -21.09 21.34 -32.66
CA TRP A 185 -21.82 20.37 -33.47
C TRP A 185 -21.49 18.93 -33.07
N PRO A 186 -22.41 17.96 -33.23
CA PRO A 186 -22.11 16.56 -32.94
C PRO A 186 -21.15 15.95 -33.97
N ARG A 187 -20.10 15.26 -33.49
CA ARG A 187 -19.16 14.46 -34.29
C ARG A 187 -19.05 13.05 -33.70
N ALA A 188 -19.09 12.05 -34.56
CA ALA A 188 -19.00 10.64 -34.19
C ALA A 188 -17.68 10.00 -34.62
N TYR A 189 -17.12 9.19 -33.73
CA TYR A 189 -16.00 8.28 -33.97
C TYR A 189 -16.54 6.85 -33.87
N VAL A 190 -16.27 6.05 -34.90
CA VAL A 190 -16.98 4.78 -35.12
C VAL A 190 -15.97 3.69 -35.45
N THR A 191 -16.00 2.59 -34.71
CA THR A 191 -15.27 1.37 -35.08
C THR A 191 -16.19 0.49 -35.91
N ILE A 192 -15.75 0.15 -37.14
CA ILE A 192 -16.49 -0.68 -38.08
C ILE A 192 -16.12 -2.15 -37.89
N GLN A 193 -17.12 -3.04 -37.90
CA GLN A 193 -16.91 -4.50 -37.80
C GLN A 193 -16.02 -4.99 -38.95
N ASP A 194 -15.12 -5.94 -38.70
CA ASP A 194 -14.16 -6.41 -39.72
C ASP A 194 -14.83 -6.92 -41.01
N ALA A 195 -15.96 -7.62 -40.89
CA ALA A 195 -16.76 -8.10 -42.01
C ALA A 195 -17.43 -6.98 -42.85
N ALA A 196 -17.40 -5.73 -42.38
CA ALA A 196 -17.96 -4.54 -43.03
C ALA A 196 -16.90 -3.49 -43.44
N LYS A 197 -15.62 -3.71 -43.12
CA LYS A 197 -14.53 -2.81 -43.55
C LYS A 197 -14.50 -2.73 -45.09
N GLY A 198 -14.58 -1.51 -45.62
CA GLY A 198 -14.68 -1.24 -47.06
C GLY A 198 -16.08 -1.33 -47.69
N LYS A 199 -17.12 -1.74 -46.94
CA LYS A 199 -18.51 -1.81 -47.46
C LYS A 199 -19.34 -0.54 -47.22
N VAL A 200 -18.93 0.29 -46.25
CA VAL A 200 -19.57 1.57 -45.91
C VAL A 200 -18.54 2.67 -45.76
N THR A 201 -18.97 3.91 -46.04
CA THR A 201 -18.21 5.14 -45.84
C THR A 201 -18.75 5.92 -44.64
N PRO A 202 -17.98 6.89 -44.09
CA PRO A 202 -18.50 7.80 -43.06
C PRO A 202 -19.67 8.67 -43.52
N TRP A 203 -19.90 8.82 -44.83
CA TRP A 203 -21.06 9.55 -45.37
C TRP A 203 -22.35 8.73 -45.26
N ASP A 204 -22.28 7.42 -45.56
CA ASP A 204 -23.43 6.52 -45.48
C ASP A 204 -23.99 6.47 -44.05
N ILE A 205 -23.10 6.31 -43.06
CA ILE A 205 -23.46 6.35 -41.63
C ILE A 205 -24.13 7.69 -41.25
N LYS A 206 -23.62 8.81 -41.77
CA LYS A 206 -24.14 10.16 -41.48
C LYS A 206 -25.54 10.39 -42.06
N GLU A 207 -25.81 9.93 -43.27
CA GLU A 207 -27.16 10.04 -43.86
C GLU A 207 -28.12 8.97 -43.31
N TRP A 208 -27.62 7.80 -42.85
CA TRP A 208 -28.43 6.76 -42.20
C TRP A 208 -29.01 7.20 -40.85
N ILE A 209 -28.26 7.93 -40.01
CA ILE A 209 -28.77 8.41 -38.70
C ILE A 209 -29.69 9.64 -38.84
N LYS A 210 -29.51 10.43 -39.89
CA LYS A 210 -30.21 11.70 -40.16
C LYS A 210 -31.75 11.65 -40.11
N PRO A 211 -32.46 10.62 -40.62
CA PRO A 211 -33.91 10.49 -40.47
C PRO A 211 -34.36 9.90 -39.12
N ARG A 212 -33.42 9.38 -38.30
CA ARG A 212 -33.72 8.74 -37.01
C ARG A 212 -33.67 9.70 -35.82
N VAL A 213 -33.05 10.87 -35.99
CA VAL A 213 -32.85 11.87 -34.92
C VAL A 213 -33.27 13.27 -35.36
N ALA A 214 -33.67 14.11 -34.40
CA ALA A 214 -34.10 15.48 -34.67
C ALA A 214 -32.99 16.33 -35.32
N LYS A 215 -33.37 17.35 -36.11
CA LYS A 215 -32.46 18.14 -36.95
C LYS A 215 -31.25 18.75 -36.20
N HIS A 216 -31.41 19.13 -34.94
CA HIS A 216 -30.33 19.67 -34.10
C HIS A 216 -29.34 18.59 -33.62
N LYS A 217 -29.72 17.31 -33.63
CA LYS A 217 -28.88 16.16 -33.25
C LYS A 217 -28.12 15.54 -34.44
N TRP A 218 -28.27 16.07 -35.65
CA TRP A 218 -27.55 15.61 -36.83
C TRP A 218 -26.03 15.69 -36.64
N LEU A 219 -25.29 14.69 -37.16
CA LEU A 219 -23.82 14.62 -37.11
C LEU A 219 -23.16 15.62 -38.07
N VAL A 220 -23.42 16.92 -37.89
CA VAL A 220 -22.90 18.01 -38.73
C VAL A 220 -21.37 18.00 -38.71
N GLY A 221 -20.77 17.80 -37.53
CA GLY A 221 -19.33 17.61 -37.33
C GLY A 221 -18.72 16.34 -37.95
N GLY A 222 -19.56 15.48 -38.54
CA GLY A 222 -19.17 14.33 -39.35
C GLY A 222 -19.05 13.02 -38.58
N VAL A 223 -18.78 11.96 -39.32
CA VAL A 223 -18.39 10.63 -38.82
C VAL A 223 -16.92 10.42 -39.19
N THR A 224 -16.17 9.67 -38.39
CA THR A 224 -14.80 9.25 -38.71
C THR A 224 -14.56 7.85 -38.16
N PHE A 225 -13.89 7.01 -38.96
CA PHE A 225 -13.60 5.64 -38.57
C PHE A 225 -12.31 5.57 -37.74
N VAL A 226 -12.34 4.77 -36.67
CA VAL A 226 -11.23 4.57 -35.74
C VAL A 226 -11.09 3.08 -35.41
N ASP A 227 -9.86 2.61 -35.24
CA ASP A 227 -9.60 1.19 -34.97
C ASP A 227 -10.17 0.73 -33.61
N GLU A 228 -10.18 1.60 -32.61
CA GLU A 228 -10.84 1.40 -31.33
C GLU A 228 -11.38 2.72 -30.76
N VAL A 229 -12.51 2.65 -30.03
CA VAL A 229 -13.03 3.75 -29.20
C VAL A 229 -12.34 3.70 -27.83
N PRO A 230 -11.50 4.68 -27.45
CA PRO A 230 -10.70 4.61 -26.24
C PRO A 230 -11.57 4.60 -24.98
N LYS A 231 -11.39 3.57 -24.15
CA LYS A 231 -12.20 3.29 -22.95
C LYS A 231 -11.31 3.07 -21.72
N LEU A 232 -11.87 3.26 -20.53
CA LEU A 232 -11.28 2.84 -19.26
C LEU A 232 -11.42 1.31 -19.10
N ALA A 233 -10.70 0.72 -18.14
CA ALA A 233 -10.83 -0.70 -17.81
C ALA A 233 -12.28 -1.11 -17.42
N SER A 234 -13.10 -0.16 -16.96
CA SER A 234 -14.54 -0.34 -16.70
C SER A 234 -15.44 -0.29 -17.96
N GLY A 235 -14.86 -0.12 -19.15
CA GLY A 235 -15.59 0.02 -20.42
C GLY A 235 -16.15 1.42 -20.71
N LYS A 236 -16.01 2.38 -19.79
CA LYS A 236 -16.50 3.76 -19.97
C LYS A 236 -15.61 4.56 -20.93
N ILE A 237 -16.21 5.29 -21.88
CA ILE A 237 -15.52 6.08 -22.91
C ILE A 237 -14.61 7.15 -22.28
N GLN A 238 -13.37 7.27 -22.75
CA GLN A 238 -12.42 8.30 -22.32
C GLN A 238 -12.72 9.65 -22.99
N ARG A 239 -13.83 10.29 -22.59
CA ARG A 239 -14.34 11.57 -23.13
C ARG A 239 -13.29 12.68 -23.25
N LYS A 240 -12.26 12.71 -22.38
CA LYS A 240 -11.13 13.64 -22.48
C LYS A 240 -10.34 13.44 -23.79
N VAL A 241 -9.94 12.21 -24.09
CA VAL A 241 -9.21 11.83 -25.31
C VAL A 241 -10.04 12.14 -26.55
N MET A 242 -11.34 11.80 -26.53
CA MET A 242 -12.27 12.11 -27.64
C MET A 242 -12.38 13.63 -27.91
N ARG A 243 -12.36 14.46 -26.86
CA ARG A 243 -12.36 15.93 -26.97
C ARG A 243 -11.02 16.48 -27.49
N GLU A 244 -9.91 15.78 -27.25
CA GLU A 244 -8.60 16.14 -27.81
C GLU A 244 -8.51 15.77 -29.30
N TRP A 245 -9.04 14.62 -29.71
CA TRP A 245 -9.22 14.25 -31.12
C TRP A 245 -10.13 15.25 -31.85
N SER A 246 -11.26 15.62 -31.25
CA SER A 246 -12.19 16.63 -31.80
C SER A 246 -11.51 17.99 -32.06
N LYS A 247 -10.62 18.41 -31.16
CA LYS A 247 -9.82 19.65 -31.32
C LYS A 247 -8.72 19.55 -32.38
N ALA A 248 -8.25 18.35 -32.72
CA ALA A 248 -7.34 18.12 -33.83
C ALA A 248 -8.10 18.15 -35.17
N ASP A 249 -9.24 17.46 -35.23
CA ASP A 249 -10.09 17.39 -36.40
C ASP A 249 -10.70 18.74 -36.79
N ALA A 250 -11.07 19.58 -35.82
CA ALA A 250 -11.54 20.95 -36.10
C ALA A 250 -10.49 21.75 -36.89
N LYS A 251 -9.22 21.67 -36.49
CA LYS A 251 -8.10 22.34 -37.16
C LYS A 251 -7.83 21.78 -38.55
N LEU A 252 -8.15 20.51 -38.81
CA LEU A 252 -8.06 19.88 -40.13
C LEU A 252 -9.21 20.34 -41.05
N LEU A 253 -10.45 20.28 -40.54
CA LEU A 253 -11.65 20.69 -41.28
C LEU A 253 -11.62 22.18 -41.64
N GLU A 254 -11.28 23.06 -40.70
CA GLU A 254 -11.16 24.50 -40.99
C GLU A 254 -10.04 24.83 -42.00
N LYS A 255 -8.95 24.05 -42.01
CA LYS A 255 -7.90 24.16 -43.05
C LYS A 255 -8.42 23.69 -44.42
N GLN A 256 -9.17 22.59 -44.48
CA GLN A 256 -9.76 22.09 -45.72
C GLN A 256 -10.80 23.06 -46.31
N THR A 257 -11.62 23.70 -45.46
CA THR A 257 -12.55 24.76 -45.90
C THR A 257 -11.80 25.97 -46.47
N LYS A 258 -10.73 26.43 -45.80
CA LYS A 258 -9.86 27.53 -46.29
C LYS A 258 -9.04 27.17 -47.53
N ALA A 259 -8.79 25.88 -47.79
CA ALA A 259 -8.18 25.41 -49.04
C ALA A 259 -9.19 25.42 -50.19
N ARG A 260 -10.41 24.89 -49.97
CA ARG A 260 -11.49 24.92 -50.97
C ARG A 260 -11.92 26.34 -51.36
N SER A 261 -11.85 27.31 -50.45
CA SER A 261 -12.16 28.72 -50.77
C SER A 261 -11.06 29.45 -51.57
N ARG A 262 -10.02 28.75 -52.07
CA ARG A 262 -8.93 29.33 -52.88
C ARG A 262 -8.82 28.77 -54.30
N THR A 263 -9.68 27.85 -54.70
CA THR A 263 -9.66 27.23 -56.03
C THR A 263 -10.98 27.47 -56.78
N HIS A 264 -10.92 28.34 -57.79
CA HIS A 264 -11.98 28.72 -58.74
C HIS A 264 -13.29 29.36 -58.20
N PRO A 265 -13.57 30.62 -58.60
CA PRO A 265 -14.95 31.11 -58.72
C PRO A 265 -15.54 30.73 -60.09
N LEU A 266 -16.86 30.46 -60.16
CA LEU A 266 -17.74 30.79 -61.31
C LEU A 266 -19.21 30.40 -61.06
N SER A 267 -20.11 31.31 -61.45
CA SER A 267 -21.52 31.11 -61.88
C SER A 267 -22.40 30.05 -61.17
N LEU A 268 -23.33 30.51 -60.33
CA LEU A 268 -24.56 29.77 -60.00
C LEU A 268 -25.69 30.19 -60.95
N ALA A 269 -26.20 29.26 -61.74
CA ALA A 269 -27.47 29.39 -62.47
C ALA A 269 -28.47 28.35 -61.96
N ARG A 270 -29.74 28.76 -61.76
CA ARG A 270 -30.88 27.85 -61.52
C ARG A 270 -31.55 27.52 -62.87
N PRO A 271 -32.13 26.32 -63.02
CA PRO A 271 -33.57 26.13 -62.82
C PRO A 271 -33.86 25.22 -61.61
N GLU A 272 -34.84 25.47 -60.75
CA GLU A 272 -36.30 25.28 -60.92
C GLU A 272 -36.75 23.82 -60.96
N LEU A 273 -37.75 23.52 -60.12
CA LEU A 273 -38.45 22.24 -59.98
C LEU A 273 -39.95 22.56 -59.93
N THR A 274 -40.75 21.88 -60.74
CA THR A 274 -42.22 21.87 -60.62
C THR A 274 -42.74 20.42 -60.55
N PRO A 275 -43.91 20.17 -59.91
CA PRO A 275 -44.15 18.89 -59.25
C PRO A 275 -45.32 18.09 -59.82
N VAL A 276 -45.35 16.78 -59.53
CA VAL A 276 -46.56 15.95 -59.59
C VAL A 276 -46.60 15.03 -58.36
N THR A 277 -47.79 14.85 -57.80
CA THR A 277 -48.05 14.01 -56.60
C THR A 277 -48.83 12.73 -56.97
N PRO A 278 -49.73 12.13 -56.17
CA PRO A 278 -49.44 10.80 -55.60
C PRO A 278 -50.49 9.73 -55.95
N THR A 279 -50.26 8.49 -55.51
CA THR A 279 -51.32 7.45 -55.53
C THR A 279 -51.37 6.64 -54.23
N GLN A 280 -52.55 6.64 -53.61
CA GLN A 280 -52.98 5.76 -52.51
C GLN A 280 -53.32 4.36 -53.10
N ILE A 281 -53.91 3.32 -52.46
CA ILE A 281 -54.62 3.05 -51.19
C ILE A 281 -54.64 1.48 -51.06
N ARG A 282 -54.80 0.77 -49.91
CA ARG A 282 -56.07 0.52 -49.19
C ARG A 282 -55.89 -0.38 -47.93
N SER A 283 -56.90 -0.25 -47.05
CA SER A 283 -57.35 -1.00 -45.85
C SER A 283 -57.35 -2.56 -45.91
N THR A 284 -57.64 -3.37 -44.84
CA THR A 284 -58.74 -3.41 -43.83
C THR A 284 -58.30 -3.90 -42.42
N LYS A 285 -58.82 -3.40 -41.28
CA LYS A 285 -60.05 -3.78 -40.49
C LYS A 285 -60.13 -5.30 -40.14
N ARG A 286 -60.63 -5.77 -38.95
CA ARG A 286 -61.60 -5.20 -37.98
C ARG A 286 -61.70 -5.93 -36.59
N THR A 287 -62.07 -5.18 -35.52
CA THR A 287 -62.94 -5.52 -34.34
C THR A 287 -62.66 -6.60 -33.25
N GLN A 288 -62.85 -6.13 -31.99
CA GLN A 288 -63.70 -6.66 -30.87
C GLN A 288 -63.14 -7.40 -29.62
N THR A 289 -63.47 -6.78 -28.47
CA THR A 289 -63.63 -7.22 -27.06
C THR A 289 -64.81 -8.21 -26.86
N PRO A 290 -65.18 -8.80 -25.66
CA PRO A 290 -64.89 -8.37 -24.26
C PRO A 290 -64.84 -9.43 -23.07
N LYS A 291 -64.61 -8.91 -21.84
CA LYS A 291 -65.28 -9.22 -20.53
C LYS A 291 -64.97 -10.45 -19.61
N LEU A 292 -65.08 -10.16 -18.29
CA LEU A 292 -65.37 -11.02 -17.09
C LEU A 292 -64.26 -12.01 -16.61
N THR A 293 -64.17 -12.43 -15.33
CA THR A 293 -65.13 -12.43 -14.19
C THR A 293 -64.48 -12.20 -12.79
N SER A 294 -65.33 -12.05 -11.75
CA SER A 294 -65.08 -11.99 -10.29
C SER A 294 -64.61 -13.34 -9.66
N SER A 295 -64.42 -13.58 -8.34
CA SER A 295 -64.81 -12.98 -7.03
C SER A 295 -63.80 -13.41 -5.92
N THR A 296 -63.76 -13.02 -4.63
CA THR A 296 -64.57 -12.15 -3.72
C THR A 296 -63.60 -11.33 -2.82
N GLY A 297 -63.61 -11.07 -1.49
CA GLY A 297 -64.48 -11.29 -0.28
C GLY A 297 -63.72 -11.96 0.89
N VAL A 298 -63.83 -11.64 2.19
CA VAL A 298 -64.58 -10.65 3.04
C VAL A 298 -63.68 -10.45 4.32
N ALA A 299 -63.66 -9.39 5.15
CA ALA A 299 -64.73 -8.57 5.72
C ALA A 299 -64.26 -7.25 6.41
N THR A 300 -65.15 -6.24 6.41
CA THR A 300 -65.57 -5.29 7.49
C THR A 300 -64.62 -4.82 8.62
N ALA A 301 -64.73 -3.60 9.19
CA ALA A 301 -65.42 -2.35 8.81
C ALA A 301 -65.02 -1.20 9.79
N GLU A 302 -65.12 0.04 9.30
CA GLU A 302 -65.64 1.32 9.86
C GLU A 302 -66.01 1.45 11.39
N VAL A 303 -66.10 2.64 12.04
CA VAL A 303 -66.20 4.05 11.57
C VAL A 303 -65.84 5.10 12.68
N HIS A 304 -65.52 6.35 12.28
CA HIS A 304 -65.51 7.67 13.01
C HIS A 304 -64.92 7.81 14.46
N GLY A 305 -64.43 8.98 14.91
CA GLY A 305 -64.15 10.27 14.26
C GLY A 305 -64.66 11.51 15.03
N SER A 306 -63.78 12.48 15.34
CA SER A 306 -64.10 13.92 15.57
C SER A 306 -62.85 14.77 15.94
N SER A 307 -62.94 16.08 15.74
CA SER A 307 -61.98 17.15 16.12
C SER A 307 -62.78 18.23 16.92
N PRO A 308 -62.35 19.51 17.18
CA PRO A 308 -61.10 20.24 16.86
C PRO A 308 -60.60 21.23 17.99
N VAL A 309 -59.67 22.14 17.64
CA VAL A 309 -59.28 23.41 18.35
C VAL A 309 -58.42 23.27 19.63
N GLY A 310 -57.40 24.10 19.93
CA GLY A 310 -56.73 25.16 19.15
C GLY A 310 -55.89 26.16 20.01
N ASN A 311 -55.39 27.23 19.36
CA ASN A 311 -54.73 28.46 19.88
C ASN A 311 -53.21 28.48 20.23
N THR A 312 -52.64 29.66 19.90
CA THR A 312 -51.28 30.22 20.10
C THR A 312 -51.34 31.32 21.21
N PRO A 313 -50.35 32.22 21.53
CA PRO A 313 -49.12 32.62 20.82
C PRO A 313 -47.86 32.88 21.71
N SER A 314 -46.94 33.75 21.26
CA SER A 314 -45.52 33.88 21.63
C SER A 314 -45.09 35.22 22.26
N LEU A 315 -43.92 35.22 22.94
CA LEU A 315 -42.93 36.30 23.19
C LEU A 315 -41.70 35.66 23.90
N GLY A 316 -40.50 36.25 24.06
CA GLY A 316 -39.96 37.58 23.70
C GLY A 316 -38.43 37.67 23.94
N TYR A 317 -37.89 38.88 24.10
CA TYR A 317 -36.47 39.21 24.42
C TYR A 317 -36.36 39.74 25.89
N GLU A 318 -35.22 40.04 26.56
CA GLU A 318 -33.93 40.63 26.13
C GLU A 318 -32.78 40.44 27.19
N PHE A 319 -31.58 41.02 26.97
CA PHE A 319 -30.36 40.92 27.80
C PHE A 319 -30.06 42.16 28.66
N PRO A 320 -29.25 42.02 29.74
CA PRO A 320 -28.14 42.96 29.96
C PRO A 320 -26.79 42.30 30.37
N SER A 321 -25.75 43.12 30.55
CA SER A 321 -24.33 42.70 30.74
C SER A 321 -23.69 43.29 32.04
N PRO A 322 -22.40 43.04 32.38
CA PRO A 322 -21.96 42.94 33.78
C PRO A 322 -21.50 44.23 34.48
N ILE A 323 -21.50 44.20 35.82
CA ILE A 323 -20.94 45.24 36.70
C ILE A 323 -19.56 44.81 37.24
N THR A 324 -18.61 45.76 37.27
CA THR A 324 -17.29 45.61 37.89
C THR A 324 -17.26 46.33 39.23
N VAL A 325 -16.66 45.73 40.27
CA VAL A 325 -16.29 46.44 41.51
C VAL A 325 -14.84 46.15 41.88
N ARG A 326 -14.11 47.20 42.23
CA ARG A 326 -12.71 47.18 42.64
C ARG A 326 -12.62 47.95 43.96
N THR A 327 -12.18 47.31 45.05
CA THR A 327 -11.84 48.03 46.29
C THR A 327 -10.60 47.43 46.92
N LEU A 328 -9.68 48.28 47.38
CA LEU A 328 -8.51 47.88 48.14
C LEU A 328 -8.81 47.99 49.64
N PHE A 329 -8.15 47.16 50.46
CA PHE A 329 -7.65 47.61 51.76
C PHE A 329 -6.33 46.93 52.09
N SER A 330 -5.51 47.61 52.90
CA SER A 330 -4.12 47.24 53.17
C SER A 330 -3.89 46.81 54.62
N SER A 331 -2.94 45.90 54.82
CA SER A 331 -2.08 45.92 56.01
C SER A 331 -0.65 45.53 55.64
N ARG A 332 0.33 45.95 56.44
CA ARG A 332 1.76 45.68 56.22
C ARG A 332 2.28 44.75 57.31
N LEU A 333 3.16 43.82 56.95
CA LEU A 333 4.34 43.50 57.76
C LEU A 333 5.58 43.41 56.85
N ARG A 334 6.77 43.53 57.44
CA ARG A 334 8.09 43.58 56.76
C ARG A 334 9.13 42.86 57.65
N PHE A 335 10.35 42.72 57.11
CA PHE A 335 11.58 42.17 57.74
C PHE A 335 11.62 40.64 57.82
N PHE A 336 12.74 39.94 57.63
CA PHE A 336 14.01 40.21 56.92
C PHE A 336 14.23 38.99 55.98
N GLY A 337 15.07 38.97 54.93
CA GLY A 337 16.09 39.92 54.52
C GLY A 337 17.51 39.32 54.61
N LEU A 338 17.90 38.46 53.67
CA LEU A 338 19.31 38.16 53.39
C LEU A 338 19.55 37.78 51.91
N THR A 339 20.45 38.50 51.24
CA THR A 339 21.19 38.07 50.03
C THR A 339 22.36 37.17 50.49
N THR A 340 23.13 36.41 49.70
CA THR A 340 23.50 36.37 48.26
C THR A 340 23.84 34.87 47.93
N LEU A 341 24.42 34.38 46.82
CA LEU A 341 25.30 34.93 45.77
C LEU A 341 25.20 34.04 44.50
N THR A 342 25.61 34.57 43.35
CA THR A 342 25.71 33.84 42.07
C THR A 342 27.03 33.09 41.91
N MET A 343 27.07 32.02 41.08
CA MET A 343 28.00 31.85 39.95
C MET A 343 27.86 30.47 39.25
N ALA A 344 28.36 30.39 38.02
CA ALA A 344 28.62 29.21 37.18
C ALA A 344 30.00 29.44 36.50
N PRO A 345 30.60 28.52 35.70
CA PRO A 345 30.11 27.21 35.21
C PRO A 345 31.16 26.05 35.28
N SER A 346 30.85 24.93 34.61
CA SER A 346 31.78 23.95 34.00
C SER A 346 32.69 23.05 34.87
N ALA A 347 32.41 21.74 34.83
CA ALA A 347 33.43 20.66 34.86
C ALA A 347 32.87 19.38 34.22
N VAL A 348 33.73 18.56 33.59
CA VAL A 348 33.40 17.24 33.01
C VAL A 348 34.13 16.14 33.78
N PRO A 349 33.48 14.99 34.02
CA PRO A 349 34.24 13.73 33.97
C PRO A 349 33.51 12.56 33.27
N ILE A 350 34.32 11.76 32.57
CA ILE A 350 34.08 10.41 32.02
C ILE A 350 35.42 9.66 32.27
N PRO A 351 35.48 8.32 32.49
CA PRO A 351 34.41 7.30 32.48
C PRO A 351 34.18 6.61 33.84
N ASN A 352 33.14 5.76 33.89
CA ASN A 352 32.92 4.84 35.00
C ASN A 352 33.91 3.65 34.93
N GLY A 353 34.84 3.58 35.88
CA GLY A 353 35.61 2.37 36.19
C GLY A 353 34.80 1.36 37.02
N ILE A 354 35.26 0.11 37.05
CA ILE A 354 34.60 -0.99 37.78
C ILE A 354 34.84 -0.83 39.30
N SER A 355 33.80 -1.03 40.11
CA SER A 355 33.91 -1.16 41.57
C SER A 355 32.98 -2.24 42.09
N SER A 356 33.52 -3.44 42.29
CA SER A 356 32.81 -4.60 42.81
C SER A 356 32.91 -4.71 44.35
N THR A 357 31.97 -4.10 45.09
CA THR A 357 31.61 -4.54 46.46
C THR A 357 30.28 -3.98 46.95
N THR A 358 29.36 -4.89 47.32
CA THR A 358 28.37 -4.85 48.44
C THR A 358 27.56 -3.59 48.81
N ASN A 359 26.30 -3.85 49.19
CA ASN A 359 25.45 -3.04 50.08
C ASN A 359 24.79 -1.75 49.52
N GLY A 360 24.23 -1.84 48.31
CA GLY A 360 22.96 -1.15 48.06
C GLY A 360 21.84 -1.85 48.85
N VAL A 361 20.97 -1.09 49.53
CA VAL A 361 19.85 -1.65 50.33
C VAL A 361 18.82 -2.27 49.39
N GLY A 362 18.95 -3.58 49.16
CA GLY A 362 17.97 -4.35 48.40
C GLY A 362 16.65 -4.40 49.17
N VAL A 363 15.56 -3.93 48.55
CA VAL A 363 14.20 -4.23 49.02
C VAL A 363 14.04 -5.74 48.94
N HIS A 364 14.00 -6.39 50.11
CA HIS A 364 13.94 -7.85 50.22
C HIS A 364 12.52 -8.31 49.87
N CYS A 365 12.18 -8.32 48.57
CA CYS A 365 10.90 -8.83 48.11
C CYS A 365 10.74 -10.29 48.53
N PRO A 366 9.71 -10.65 49.31
CA PRO A 366 9.50 -12.03 49.69
C PRO A 366 9.11 -12.84 48.46
N HIS A 367 9.83 -13.93 48.20
CA HIS A 367 9.27 -15.04 47.46
C HIS A 367 8.25 -15.70 48.37
N ASN A 368 6.97 -15.29 48.28
CA ASN A 368 5.92 -15.89 49.10
C ASN A 368 5.93 -17.41 48.92
N SER A 369 6.20 -18.13 50.01
CA SER A 369 6.07 -19.59 50.00
C SER A 369 4.60 -19.94 49.74
N PRO A 370 4.29 -21.04 49.03
CA PRO A 370 2.91 -21.35 48.62
C PRO A 370 1.92 -21.56 49.79
N GLN A 371 2.41 -21.60 51.04
CA GLN A 371 1.63 -21.71 52.27
C GLN A 371 1.29 -20.36 52.93
N GLU A 372 1.92 -19.24 52.53
CA GLU A 372 1.68 -17.95 53.19
C GLU A 372 0.36 -17.28 52.77
N PRO A 373 -0.31 -16.53 53.67
CA PRO A 373 -1.49 -15.74 53.32
C PRO A 373 -1.18 -14.65 52.29
N TYR A 374 -2.12 -14.40 51.37
CA TYR A 374 -2.01 -13.28 50.44
C TYR A 374 -2.06 -11.94 51.20
N THR A 375 -0.98 -11.17 51.08
CA THR A 375 -0.87 -9.82 51.64
C THR A 375 -0.96 -8.79 50.51
N ILE A 376 -1.69 -7.70 50.76
CA ILE A 376 -1.84 -6.58 49.83
C ILE A 376 -0.50 -5.85 49.66
N LEU A 377 -0.11 -5.56 48.42
CA LEU A 377 1.14 -4.87 48.14
C LEU A 377 1.03 -3.36 48.46
N PRO A 378 2.04 -2.74 49.13
CA PRO A 378 2.09 -1.31 49.41
C PRO A 378 2.45 -0.50 48.14
N GLN A 379 1.49 -0.39 47.24
CA GLN A 379 1.57 0.31 45.97
C GLN A 379 0.18 0.77 45.53
N TYR A 380 0.11 1.81 44.70
CA TYR A 380 -1.08 2.08 43.91
C TYR A 380 -1.27 1.03 42.80
N HIS A 381 -2.47 0.97 42.23
CA HIS A 381 -2.90 0.09 41.16
C HIS A 381 -1.96 0.17 39.94
N SER A 382 -1.54 -0.97 39.39
CA SER A 382 -0.67 -1.06 38.19
C SER A 382 0.72 -0.40 38.25
N LYS A 383 1.16 0.20 39.38
CA LYS A 383 2.47 0.86 39.54
C LYS A 383 3.62 0.06 38.87
N PRO A 384 4.27 0.53 37.79
CA PRO A 384 5.24 -0.28 37.04
C PRO A 384 6.35 -0.91 37.89
N SER A 385 6.68 -2.18 37.60
CA SER A 385 7.91 -2.80 38.13
C SER A 385 9.12 -2.43 37.26
N LYS A 386 10.32 -2.44 37.85
CA LYS A 386 11.54 -2.11 37.11
C LYS A 386 12.00 -3.30 36.25
N LEU A 387 11.98 -3.13 34.93
CA LEU A 387 12.53 -4.11 33.99
C LEU A 387 13.98 -3.78 33.62
N ARG A 388 14.70 -4.80 33.11
CA ARG A 388 16.04 -4.67 32.53
C ARG A 388 16.03 -5.44 31.22
N ILE A 389 16.39 -4.78 30.13
CA ILE A 389 16.19 -5.24 28.76
C ILE A 389 17.55 -5.34 28.08
N ALA A 390 17.88 -6.53 27.59
CA ALA A 390 19.00 -6.72 26.67
C ALA A 390 18.47 -6.73 25.23
N CYS A 391 19.15 -6.05 24.32
CA CYS A 391 18.92 -6.21 22.89
C CYS A 391 20.23 -6.52 22.17
N VAL A 392 20.19 -7.47 21.25
CA VAL A 392 21.36 -7.85 20.43
C VAL A 392 21.26 -7.14 19.08
N GLY A 393 22.26 -6.34 18.73
CA GLY A 393 22.34 -5.51 17.53
C GLY A 393 21.92 -4.06 17.75
N ALA A 394 22.78 -3.12 17.36
CA ALA A 394 22.53 -1.66 17.40
C ALA A 394 22.19 -1.06 16.02
N GLY A 395 21.73 -1.90 15.08
CA GLY A 395 21.11 -1.45 13.82
C GLY A 395 19.68 -0.91 14.00
N ALA A 396 18.94 -0.82 12.89
CA ALA A 396 17.60 -0.21 12.84
C ALA A 396 16.60 -0.76 13.90
N SER A 397 16.69 -2.03 14.27
CA SER A 397 15.86 -2.65 15.31
C SER A 397 16.18 -2.10 16.72
N GLY A 398 17.47 -2.08 17.10
CA GLY A 398 17.92 -1.60 18.41
C GLY A 398 17.73 -0.09 18.59
N LEU A 399 17.97 0.69 17.53
CA LEU A 399 17.70 2.13 17.52
C LEU A 399 16.21 2.45 17.68
N CYS A 400 15.33 1.70 17.00
CA CYS A 400 13.89 1.83 17.15
C CYS A 400 13.43 1.45 18.58
N LEU A 401 13.97 0.37 19.14
CA LEU A 401 13.68 -0.08 20.50
C LEU A 401 14.03 1.00 21.54
N ALA A 402 15.22 1.58 21.47
CA ALA A 402 15.65 2.66 22.37
C ALA A 402 14.69 3.87 22.31
N TYR A 403 14.37 4.36 21.11
CA TYR A 403 13.48 5.50 20.91
C TYR A 403 12.04 5.22 21.36
N LYS A 404 11.52 4.00 21.12
CA LYS A 404 10.15 3.63 21.52
C LYS A 404 10.02 3.42 23.03
N LEU A 405 11.03 2.86 23.70
CA LEU A 405 11.01 2.67 25.16
C LEU A 405 10.85 4.00 25.90
N GLU A 406 11.59 5.05 25.51
CA GLU A 406 11.46 6.41 26.05
C GLU A 406 10.08 7.06 25.82
N ARG A 407 9.29 6.55 24.87
CA ARG A 407 7.97 7.07 24.50
C ARG A 407 6.81 6.22 24.99
N MET A 408 7.05 4.99 25.45
CA MET A 408 6.00 3.99 25.70
C MET A 408 6.01 3.37 27.10
N LEU A 409 7.12 3.43 27.84
CA LEU A 409 7.19 2.99 29.25
C LEU A 409 7.48 4.19 30.17
N GLU A 410 7.03 4.13 31.42
CA GLU A 410 7.28 5.21 32.40
C GLU A 410 8.79 5.43 32.63
N PRO A 411 9.27 6.68 32.74
CA PRO A 411 10.65 6.97 33.10
C PRO A 411 11.09 6.25 34.38
N ASN A 412 12.36 5.81 34.43
CA ASN A 412 12.97 5.04 35.52
C ASN A 412 12.39 3.62 35.76
N SER A 413 11.29 3.24 35.08
CA SER A 413 10.71 1.89 35.19
C SER A 413 11.44 0.83 34.37
N TRP A 414 12.47 1.19 33.61
CA TRP A 414 13.21 0.27 32.75
C TRP A 414 14.69 0.66 32.62
N GLU A 415 15.50 -0.31 32.20
CA GLU A 415 16.90 -0.18 31.79
C GLU A 415 17.09 -0.91 30.46
N LEU A 416 17.95 -0.40 29.59
CA LEU A 416 18.25 -0.98 28.28
C LEU A 416 19.77 -1.10 28.08
N THR A 417 20.20 -2.18 27.43
CA THR A 417 21.53 -2.28 26.83
C THR A 417 21.43 -2.89 25.44
N LEU A 418 21.98 -2.18 24.44
CA LEU A 418 22.15 -2.65 23.07
C LEU A 418 23.56 -3.22 22.92
N PHE A 419 23.69 -4.53 22.80
CA PHE A 419 24.95 -5.23 22.60
C PHE A 419 25.25 -5.35 21.10
N GLU A 420 26.31 -4.71 20.63
CA GLU A 420 26.74 -4.69 19.23
C GLU A 420 28.14 -5.27 19.11
N LYS A 421 28.29 -6.35 18.33
CA LYS A 421 29.58 -7.04 18.12
C LYS A 421 30.60 -6.14 17.42
N ASN A 422 30.14 -5.19 16.60
CA ASN A 422 30.99 -4.34 15.80
C ASN A 422 31.57 -3.16 16.60
N ALA A 423 32.70 -2.62 16.14
CA ALA A 423 33.32 -1.41 16.70
C ALA A 423 32.49 -0.13 16.53
N HIS A 424 31.41 -0.20 15.73
CA HIS A 424 30.46 0.88 15.46
C HIS A 424 29.10 0.28 15.12
N PHE A 425 28.03 1.09 15.18
CA PHE A 425 26.65 0.63 15.02
C PHE A 425 26.10 0.91 13.61
N GLY A 426 24.94 0.31 13.30
CA GLY A 426 24.27 0.42 11.99
C GLY A 426 23.84 -0.93 11.41
N GLY A 427 24.46 -2.03 11.84
CA GLY A 427 24.17 -3.37 11.36
C GLY A 427 24.53 -3.53 9.89
N THR A 428 23.56 -3.95 9.06
CA THR A 428 23.75 -4.20 7.62
C THR A 428 24.47 -3.07 6.88
N TRP A 429 24.16 -1.80 7.21
CA TRP A 429 24.72 -0.62 6.52
C TRP A 429 26.12 -0.20 7.00
N TYR A 430 26.58 -0.75 8.13
CA TYR A 430 27.97 -0.67 8.56
C TYR A 430 28.81 -1.80 7.95
N GLU A 431 28.27 -3.02 7.91
CA GLU A 431 29.00 -4.22 7.46
C GLU A 431 29.13 -4.35 5.94
N ASN A 432 28.13 -3.86 5.17
CA ASN A 432 28.10 -4.02 3.72
C ASN A 432 28.56 -2.74 3.02
N THR A 433 29.83 -2.70 2.67
CA THR A 433 30.50 -1.55 2.04
C THR A 433 30.94 -1.80 0.59
N TYR A 434 30.40 -2.84 -0.05
CA TYR A 434 30.75 -3.19 -1.44
C TYR A 434 30.29 -2.12 -2.45
N PRO A 435 30.98 -1.93 -3.59
CA PRO A 435 30.64 -0.89 -4.55
C PRO A 435 29.23 -1.07 -5.11
N GLY A 436 28.46 0.01 -5.12
CA GLY A 436 27.06 0.01 -5.55
C GLY A 436 26.03 -0.44 -4.51
N VAL A 437 26.45 -0.75 -3.27
CA VAL A 437 25.53 -1.10 -2.18
C VAL A 437 24.45 -0.03 -1.97
N ALA A 438 23.18 -0.40 -2.12
CA ALA A 438 22.04 0.52 -2.08
C ALA A 438 20.78 -0.19 -1.57
N CYS A 439 19.77 0.59 -1.17
CA CYS A 439 18.44 0.04 -0.88
C CYS A 439 17.72 -0.39 -2.17
N ASP A 440 16.83 -1.37 -2.07
CA ASP A 440 15.86 -1.74 -3.12
C ASP A 440 14.46 -1.15 -2.89
N ILE A 441 14.27 -0.39 -1.80
CA ILE A 441 13.07 0.37 -1.45
C ILE A 441 13.37 1.88 -1.55
N PRO A 442 12.40 2.73 -1.97
CA PRO A 442 12.63 4.17 -2.08
C PRO A 442 13.10 4.79 -0.75
N SER A 443 14.10 5.69 -0.83
CA SER A 443 14.84 6.23 0.31
C SER A 443 13.95 6.95 1.33
N HIS A 444 12.99 7.76 0.87
CA HIS A 444 12.02 8.41 1.75
C HIS A 444 11.04 7.44 2.44
N LEU A 445 11.07 6.14 2.13
CA LEU A 445 10.38 5.07 2.87
C LEU A 445 11.36 4.20 3.66
N TYR A 446 12.61 4.08 3.23
CA TYR A 446 13.69 3.50 4.05
C TYR A 446 14.24 4.51 5.09
N THR A 447 13.31 5.08 5.84
CA THR A 447 13.44 6.02 6.97
C THR A 447 12.37 5.64 7.99
N TYR A 448 12.50 5.92 9.29
CA TYR A 448 11.39 5.62 10.21
C TYR A 448 10.14 6.44 9.82
N SER A 449 8.96 5.83 9.89
CA SER A 449 7.74 6.39 9.31
C SER A 449 7.40 7.82 9.80
N TRP A 450 7.73 8.09 11.07
CA TRP A 450 7.57 9.37 11.78
C TRP A 450 8.80 10.31 11.74
N ASP A 451 9.98 9.82 11.34
CA ASP A 451 11.24 10.59 11.25
C ASP A 451 11.77 10.51 9.82
N PRO A 452 11.23 11.33 8.89
CA PRO A 452 11.61 11.31 7.50
C PRO A 452 12.82 12.20 7.22
N ASN A 453 13.74 11.72 6.40
CA ASN A 453 14.77 12.56 5.78
C ASN A 453 14.23 13.19 4.46
N PRO A 454 14.08 14.53 4.36
CA PRO A 454 13.75 15.21 3.10
C PRO A 454 14.96 15.43 2.19
N ASN A 455 16.18 15.22 2.68
CA ASN A 455 17.43 15.63 2.01
C ASN A 455 18.18 14.49 1.31
N TRP A 456 17.58 13.29 1.19
CA TRP A 456 18.18 12.14 0.50
C TRP A 456 18.75 12.52 -0.88
N SER A 457 19.90 11.96 -1.23
CA SER A 457 20.57 12.25 -2.50
C SER A 457 19.89 11.60 -3.71
N HIS A 458 19.46 10.35 -3.56
CA HIS A 458 18.89 9.52 -4.63
C HIS A 458 17.58 8.86 -4.20
N TYR A 459 16.74 8.51 -5.18
CA TYR A 459 15.45 7.86 -4.96
C TYR A 459 15.61 6.45 -4.35
N PHE A 460 16.67 5.72 -4.70
CA PHE A 460 17.19 4.62 -3.88
C PHE A 460 18.56 5.03 -3.32
N ALA A 461 18.65 5.23 -2.00
CA ALA A 461 19.86 5.73 -1.37
C ALA A 461 20.96 4.65 -1.32
N TYR A 462 22.21 5.09 -1.48
CA TYR A 462 23.40 4.25 -1.31
C TYR A 462 23.71 4.04 0.17
N GLY A 463 24.31 2.89 0.50
CA GLY A 463 24.56 2.44 1.88
C GLY A 463 25.21 3.47 2.82
N PRO A 464 26.26 4.21 2.40
CA PRO A 464 26.87 5.24 3.24
C PRO A 464 25.91 6.36 3.66
N GLU A 465 24.95 6.75 2.81
CA GLU A 465 23.97 7.78 3.17
C GLU A 465 22.94 7.24 4.19
N ILE A 466 22.58 5.96 4.06
CA ILE A 466 21.66 5.26 4.97
C ILE A 466 22.31 5.03 6.33
N GLN A 467 23.58 4.65 6.36
CA GLN A 467 24.39 4.58 7.58
C GLN A 467 24.37 5.94 8.32
N GLN A 468 24.67 7.03 7.61
CA GLN A 468 24.61 8.38 8.20
C GLN A 468 23.20 8.77 8.69
N TYR A 469 22.12 8.29 8.08
CA TYR A 469 20.76 8.54 8.59
C TYR A 469 20.58 7.91 9.98
N PHE A 470 20.97 6.65 10.17
CA PHE A 470 20.90 5.97 11.46
C PHE A 470 21.85 6.59 12.50
N GLU A 471 23.03 7.06 12.08
CA GLU A 471 23.96 7.79 12.95
C GLU A 471 23.37 9.11 13.46
N ARG A 472 22.83 9.93 12.54
CA ARG A 472 22.16 11.20 12.88
C ARG A 472 20.89 10.96 13.69
N PHE A 473 20.18 9.83 13.51
CA PHE A 473 19.03 9.44 14.35
C PHE A 473 19.48 9.13 15.78
N ALA A 474 20.54 8.32 15.94
CA ALA A 474 21.10 7.96 17.24
C ALA A 474 21.68 9.17 18.00
N GLU A 475 22.09 10.21 17.27
CA GLU A 475 22.46 11.52 17.81
C GLU A 475 21.22 12.35 18.22
N ARG A 476 20.28 12.61 17.30
CA ARG A 476 19.04 13.37 17.56
C ARG A 476 18.21 12.85 18.74
N HIS A 477 18.30 11.56 19.03
CA HIS A 477 17.54 10.90 20.11
C HIS A 477 18.43 10.33 21.22
N GLY A 478 19.73 10.63 21.22
CA GLY A 478 20.66 10.24 22.28
C GLY A 478 20.83 8.73 22.51
N SER A 479 20.43 7.88 21.54
CA SER A 479 20.39 6.42 21.66
C SER A 479 21.76 5.79 21.95
N ARG A 480 22.85 6.49 21.63
CA ARG A 480 24.25 6.06 21.91
C ARG A 480 24.48 5.67 23.37
N LYS A 481 23.79 6.31 24.32
CA LYS A 481 23.93 6.03 25.78
C LYS A 481 23.52 4.61 26.20
N TYR A 482 22.80 3.88 25.33
CA TYR A 482 22.39 2.49 25.57
C TYR A 482 23.34 1.46 24.92
N MET A 483 24.32 1.88 24.12
CA MET A 483 25.14 0.97 23.31
C MET A 483 26.37 0.46 24.08
N LYS A 484 26.63 -0.85 23.97
CA LYS A 484 27.93 -1.46 24.21
C LYS A 484 28.44 -2.02 22.89
N LEU A 485 29.40 -1.31 22.29
CA LEU A 485 30.09 -1.69 21.04
C LEU A 485 31.17 -2.74 21.35
N ASN A 486 31.71 -3.40 20.33
CA ASN A 486 32.62 -4.56 20.44
C ASN A 486 32.10 -5.70 21.35
N THR A 487 30.80 -5.73 21.69
CA THR A 487 30.25 -6.66 22.66
C THR A 487 29.28 -7.62 21.98
N LYS A 488 29.73 -8.86 21.78
CA LYS A 488 28.93 -9.94 21.20
C LYS A 488 28.27 -10.75 22.29
N LEU A 489 27.00 -11.08 22.13
CA LEU A 489 26.34 -12.08 22.97
C LEU A 489 26.59 -13.48 22.39
N VAL A 490 27.00 -14.43 23.22
CA VAL A 490 27.40 -15.79 22.81
C VAL A 490 26.39 -16.84 23.27
N GLU A 491 25.88 -16.70 24.50
CA GLU A 491 24.87 -17.59 25.07
C GLU A 491 23.86 -16.81 25.91
N ALA A 492 22.60 -17.25 25.92
CA ALA A 492 21.55 -16.79 26.83
C ALA A 492 20.85 -18.00 27.45
N ARG A 493 20.76 -18.04 28.79
CA ARG A 493 20.12 -19.12 29.56
C ARG A 493 18.98 -18.57 30.41
N TRP A 494 17.81 -19.19 30.35
CA TRP A 494 16.65 -18.80 31.16
C TRP A 494 16.67 -19.48 32.53
N ASP A 495 16.74 -18.68 33.61
CA ASP A 495 16.48 -19.15 34.99
C ASP A 495 15.01 -18.94 35.35
N ASP A 496 14.30 -20.05 35.53
CA ASP A 496 12.90 -20.06 35.91
C ASP A 496 12.64 -19.66 37.38
N LYS A 497 13.65 -19.66 38.25
CA LYS A 497 13.46 -19.28 39.68
C LYS A 497 13.44 -17.78 39.87
N SER A 498 14.39 -17.05 39.28
CA SER A 498 14.45 -15.59 39.34
C SER A 498 13.71 -14.88 38.21
N GLY A 499 13.33 -15.59 37.14
CA GLY A 499 12.59 -15.05 35.99
C GLY A 499 13.47 -14.14 35.13
N LYS A 500 14.67 -14.63 34.79
CA LYS A 500 15.71 -13.86 34.11
C LYS A 500 16.43 -14.66 33.05
N TRP A 501 16.88 -13.96 32.02
CA TRP A 501 17.96 -14.42 31.17
C TRP A 501 19.30 -14.07 31.82
N ILE A 502 20.14 -15.07 32.03
CA ILE A 502 21.59 -14.90 32.24
C ILE A 502 22.23 -14.93 30.86
N VAL A 503 23.08 -13.96 30.54
CA VAL A 503 23.69 -13.83 29.22
C VAL A 503 25.21 -13.83 29.33
N VAL A 504 25.86 -14.63 28.48
CA VAL A 504 27.32 -14.67 28.33
C VAL A 504 27.70 -13.76 27.18
N LEU A 505 28.56 -12.80 27.49
CA LEU A 505 29.05 -11.77 26.57
C LEU A 505 30.54 -12.01 26.28
N GLU A 506 30.99 -11.56 25.10
CA GLU A 506 32.35 -11.70 24.59
C GLU A 506 32.79 -10.38 23.97
N ASP A 507 33.88 -9.80 24.47
CA ASP A 507 34.49 -8.61 23.88
C ASP A 507 35.26 -8.98 22.61
N GLN A 508 35.06 -8.24 21.52
CA GLN A 508 35.59 -8.57 20.19
C GLN A 508 36.99 -7.97 19.92
N VAL A 509 37.65 -7.41 20.94
CA VAL A 509 39.03 -6.90 20.87
C VAL A 509 39.97 -7.68 21.78
N SER A 510 39.47 -8.12 22.94
CA SER A 510 40.22 -8.83 23.99
C SER A 510 39.83 -10.30 24.16
N GLU A 511 38.73 -10.74 23.54
CA GLU A 511 38.14 -12.08 23.65
C GLU A 511 37.69 -12.48 25.08
N GLU A 512 37.73 -11.55 26.05
CA GLU A 512 37.27 -11.76 27.43
C GLU A 512 35.77 -12.05 27.47
N LYS A 513 35.37 -12.94 28.40
CA LYS A 513 33.99 -13.39 28.59
C LYS A 513 33.50 -13.18 30.00
N TRP A 514 32.32 -12.58 30.12
CA TRP A 514 31.66 -12.33 31.40
C TRP A 514 30.15 -12.60 31.33
N GLU A 515 29.52 -12.74 32.49
CA GLU A 515 28.06 -12.86 32.58
C GLU A 515 27.40 -11.52 32.91
N ASP A 516 26.26 -11.27 32.30
CA ASP A 516 25.33 -10.20 32.63
C ASP A 516 23.89 -10.78 32.67
N TRP A 517 22.86 -9.97 32.97
CA TRP A 517 21.49 -10.49 33.07
C TRP A 517 20.41 -9.49 32.66
N CYS A 518 19.26 -9.99 32.19
CA CYS A 518 18.08 -9.18 31.89
C CYS A 518 16.77 -9.91 32.23
N HIS A 519 15.69 -9.15 32.38
CA HIS A 519 14.33 -9.70 32.50
C HIS A 519 13.72 -10.06 31.14
N VAL A 520 14.13 -9.34 30.08
CA VAL A 520 13.61 -9.47 28.71
C VAL A 520 14.78 -9.41 27.71
N LEU A 521 14.81 -10.34 26.76
CA LEU A 521 15.87 -10.45 25.75
C LEU A 521 15.28 -10.22 24.35
N VAL A 522 15.81 -9.23 23.63
CA VAL A 522 15.33 -8.83 22.30
C VAL A 522 16.39 -9.15 21.24
N ASN A 523 16.11 -10.10 20.36
CA ASN A 523 16.94 -10.40 19.21
C ASN A 523 16.67 -9.39 18.07
N GLY A 524 17.57 -8.42 17.91
CA GLY A 524 17.58 -7.43 16.83
C GLY A 524 18.69 -7.66 15.79
N SER A 525 19.39 -8.80 15.80
CA SER A 525 20.62 -9.03 15.01
C SER A 525 20.40 -9.09 13.50
N GLY A 526 19.14 -9.29 13.08
CA GLY A 526 18.75 -9.44 11.68
C GLY A 526 19.06 -10.81 11.08
N ILE A 527 18.35 -11.13 10.01
CA ILE A 527 18.38 -12.45 9.35
C ILE A 527 19.44 -12.61 8.24
N LEU A 528 20.11 -11.52 7.86
CA LEU A 528 21.08 -11.45 6.75
C LEU A 528 22.37 -10.71 7.20
N ASN A 529 22.93 -11.17 8.33
CA ASN A 529 24.20 -10.69 8.89
C ASN A 529 25.30 -11.75 8.75
N ASN A 530 25.01 -12.99 9.14
CA ASN A 530 25.98 -14.09 9.17
C ASN A 530 26.31 -14.57 7.74
N TRP A 531 27.57 -14.44 7.31
CA TRP A 531 28.04 -14.87 5.99
C TRP A 531 29.10 -15.97 6.10
N LYS A 532 29.34 -16.68 4.99
CA LYS A 532 30.44 -17.66 4.88
C LYS A 532 30.90 -17.78 3.43
N TRP A 533 32.11 -18.29 3.25
CA TRP A 533 32.62 -18.64 1.93
C TRP A 533 31.74 -19.68 1.23
N PRO A 534 31.62 -19.63 -0.12
CA PRO A 534 30.96 -20.68 -0.87
C PRO A 534 31.77 -21.98 -0.83
N ASN A 535 31.09 -23.12 -0.72
CA ASN A 535 31.75 -24.42 -0.76
C ASN A 535 32.11 -24.78 -2.20
N ILE A 536 33.32 -24.42 -2.62
CA ILE A 536 33.91 -24.66 -3.95
C ILE A 536 35.30 -25.26 -3.74
N GLU A 537 35.63 -26.32 -4.47
CA GLU A 537 36.96 -26.95 -4.39
C GLU A 537 38.06 -25.95 -4.79
N GLY A 538 39.14 -25.92 -4.00
CA GLY A 538 40.29 -25.06 -4.25
C GLY A 538 40.06 -23.55 -4.09
N LEU A 539 38.94 -23.11 -3.49
CA LEU A 539 38.63 -21.66 -3.36
C LEU A 539 39.77 -20.83 -2.76
N HIS A 540 40.47 -21.39 -1.77
CA HIS A 540 41.58 -20.75 -1.08
C HIS A 540 42.95 -21.01 -1.72
N ASP A 541 43.00 -21.75 -2.84
CA ASP A 541 44.22 -21.98 -3.64
C ASP A 541 44.46 -20.82 -4.63
N PHE A 542 43.49 -19.91 -4.80
CA PHE A 542 43.56 -18.78 -5.73
C PHE A 542 44.71 -17.83 -5.36
N GLY A 543 45.62 -17.58 -6.31
CA GLY A 543 46.78 -16.71 -6.11
C GLY A 543 46.50 -15.22 -6.30
N GLY A 544 45.28 -14.86 -6.71
CA GLY A 544 44.81 -13.47 -6.82
C GLY A 544 44.06 -13.00 -5.56
N ALA A 545 43.49 -11.79 -5.63
CA ALA A 545 42.75 -11.23 -4.49
C ALA A 545 41.36 -11.87 -4.34
N LEU A 546 41.13 -12.59 -3.24
CA LEU A 546 39.84 -13.24 -2.91
C LEU A 546 39.07 -12.44 -1.85
N MET A 547 37.82 -12.07 -2.14
CA MET A 547 36.95 -11.34 -1.20
C MET A 547 35.49 -11.82 -1.23
N HIS A 548 34.77 -11.63 -0.12
CA HIS A 548 33.31 -11.84 -0.03
C HIS A 548 32.61 -10.49 0.11
N SER A 549 31.42 -10.32 -0.48
CA SER A 549 30.73 -9.02 -0.49
C SER A 549 30.45 -8.44 0.90
N ALA A 550 30.23 -9.30 1.89
CA ALA A 550 29.99 -8.93 3.30
C ALA A 550 31.27 -8.75 4.14
N LYS A 551 32.45 -8.80 3.51
CA LYS A 551 33.76 -8.39 4.06
C LYS A 551 34.60 -7.84 2.89
N TRP A 552 34.18 -6.69 2.38
CA TRP A 552 34.81 -6.06 1.22
C TRP A 552 36.21 -5.53 1.57
N ASP A 553 37.17 -5.76 0.67
CA ASP A 553 38.53 -5.21 0.80
C ASP A 553 38.67 -3.97 -0.08
N HIS A 554 38.84 -2.81 0.56
CA HIS A 554 39.00 -1.51 -0.11
C HIS A 554 40.43 -1.23 -0.58
N SER A 555 41.38 -2.13 -0.32
CA SER A 555 42.78 -2.00 -0.78
C SER A 555 43.02 -2.55 -2.19
N VAL A 556 42.07 -3.31 -2.74
CA VAL A 556 42.21 -3.99 -4.03
C VAL A 556 41.84 -3.06 -5.19
N ASP A 557 42.79 -2.87 -6.12
CA ASP A 557 42.58 -2.12 -7.36
C ASP A 557 42.08 -3.05 -8.48
N PHE A 558 40.92 -2.72 -9.06
CA PHE A 558 40.29 -3.45 -10.15
C PHE A 558 40.73 -2.97 -11.54
N ARG A 559 41.42 -1.82 -11.63
CA ARG A 559 41.76 -1.17 -12.91
C ARG A 559 42.74 -2.00 -13.71
N GLY A 560 42.38 -2.29 -14.96
CA GLY A 560 43.21 -3.09 -15.86
C GLY A 560 43.19 -4.61 -15.58
N LYS A 561 42.45 -5.05 -14.55
CA LYS A 561 42.42 -6.46 -14.08
C LYS A 561 41.36 -7.32 -14.77
N ALA A 562 41.61 -8.63 -14.81
CA ALA A 562 40.59 -9.65 -15.07
C ALA A 562 39.89 -10.01 -13.74
N VAL A 563 38.57 -9.87 -13.67
CA VAL A 563 37.80 -9.95 -12.42
C VAL A 563 36.68 -10.99 -12.53
N GLY A 564 36.54 -11.86 -11.53
CA GLY A 564 35.45 -12.83 -11.44
C GLY A 564 34.43 -12.43 -10.39
N VAL A 565 33.15 -12.51 -10.71
CA VAL A 565 32.03 -12.33 -9.76
C VAL A 565 31.19 -13.60 -9.71
N ILE A 566 31.13 -14.25 -8.56
CA ILE A 566 30.31 -15.46 -8.36
C ILE A 566 28.93 -15.07 -7.82
N GLY A 567 27.88 -15.32 -8.61
CA GLY A 567 26.48 -15.21 -8.19
C GLY A 567 25.63 -14.21 -8.98
N THR A 568 24.31 -14.32 -8.82
CA THR A 568 23.28 -13.52 -9.53
C THR A 568 22.20 -12.93 -8.59
N GLY A 569 22.48 -12.88 -7.28
CA GLY A 569 21.61 -12.21 -6.30
C GLY A 569 21.78 -10.69 -6.29
N SER A 570 20.93 -9.97 -5.54
CA SER A 570 20.89 -8.50 -5.47
C SER A 570 22.25 -7.83 -5.24
N THR A 571 23.15 -8.48 -4.49
CA THR A 571 24.54 -8.03 -4.29
C THR A 571 25.37 -8.04 -5.58
N SER A 572 25.32 -9.13 -6.37
CA SER A 572 25.98 -9.19 -7.68
C SER A 572 25.37 -8.17 -8.66
N VAL A 573 24.05 -8.03 -8.61
CA VAL A 573 23.29 -7.03 -9.37
C VAL A 573 23.72 -5.59 -9.09
N GLN A 574 24.21 -5.29 -7.88
CA GLN A 574 24.75 -3.98 -7.49
C GLN A 574 26.26 -3.81 -7.78
N ILE A 575 27.05 -4.89 -7.65
CA ILE A 575 28.51 -4.89 -7.84
C ILE A 575 28.90 -4.85 -9.32
N VAL A 576 28.29 -5.70 -10.16
CA VAL A 576 28.65 -5.85 -11.59
C VAL A 576 28.58 -4.51 -12.37
N PRO A 577 27.56 -3.65 -12.20
CA PRO A 577 27.52 -2.33 -12.85
C PRO A 577 28.63 -1.36 -12.46
N GLN A 578 29.34 -1.59 -11.33
CA GLN A 578 30.47 -0.77 -10.93
C GLN A 578 31.77 -1.37 -11.46
N LEU A 579 32.01 -2.67 -11.19
CA LEU A 579 33.23 -3.34 -11.64
C LEU A 579 33.36 -3.36 -13.17
N GLN A 580 32.26 -3.40 -13.93
CA GLN A 580 32.28 -3.29 -15.39
C GLN A 580 32.95 -2.01 -15.91
N LYS A 581 32.93 -0.91 -15.14
CA LYS A 581 33.50 0.39 -15.52
C LYS A 581 35.01 0.48 -15.31
N GLU A 582 35.57 -0.42 -14.48
CA GLU A 582 36.95 -0.34 -14.00
C GLU A 582 37.78 -1.56 -14.45
N ALA A 583 37.18 -2.76 -14.45
CA ALA A 583 37.81 -3.99 -14.86
C ALA A 583 38.05 -4.04 -16.38
N LYS A 584 39.20 -4.60 -16.77
CA LYS A 584 39.57 -4.85 -18.17
C LYS A 584 38.73 -5.97 -18.79
N ASP A 585 38.42 -6.98 -18.00
CA ASP A 585 37.62 -8.15 -18.38
C ASP A 585 36.88 -8.65 -17.13
N LEU A 586 35.57 -8.89 -17.24
CA LEU A 586 34.70 -9.24 -16.11
C LEU A 586 33.94 -10.54 -16.40
N LYS A 587 34.26 -11.61 -15.67
CA LYS A 587 33.54 -12.90 -15.74
C LYS A 587 32.46 -12.95 -14.67
N VAL A 588 31.20 -13.10 -15.07
CA VAL A 588 30.07 -13.25 -14.14
C VAL A 588 29.62 -14.70 -14.15
N PHE A 589 29.84 -15.43 -13.05
CA PHE A 589 29.52 -16.86 -12.95
C PHE A 589 28.08 -17.07 -12.48
N MET A 590 27.22 -17.51 -13.39
CA MET A 590 25.76 -17.45 -13.29
C MET A 590 25.15 -18.84 -13.11
N ARG A 591 25.09 -19.33 -11.86
CA ARG A 591 24.46 -20.62 -11.52
C ARG A 591 22.91 -20.61 -11.56
N SER A 592 22.26 -19.46 -11.74
CA SER A 592 20.79 -19.39 -11.72
C SER A 592 20.23 -18.12 -12.40
N PRO A 593 19.04 -18.22 -13.06
CA PRO A 593 18.30 -17.09 -13.58
C PRO A 593 17.82 -16.17 -12.44
N THR A 594 17.52 -14.91 -12.75
CA THR A 594 16.98 -13.94 -11.79
C THR A 594 16.12 -12.87 -12.48
N TRP A 595 15.04 -12.43 -11.84
CA TRP A 595 14.21 -11.33 -12.35
C TRP A 595 14.83 -9.99 -11.93
N ILE A 596 14.94 -9.06 -12.87
CA ILE A 596 15.34 -7.66 -12.64
C ILE A 596 14.11 -6.79 -12.91
N SER A 597 13.57 -6.14 -11.87
CA SER A 597 12.29 -5.43 -11.95
C SER A 597 12.43 -4.00 -12.49
N PRO A 598 11.31 -3.33 -12.83
CA PRO A 598 11.22 -1.89 -12.75
C PRO A 598 11.47 -1.36 -11.32
N PRO A 599 11.75 -0.06 -11.16
CA PRO A 599 11.69 0.64 -9.87
C PRO A 599 10.34 0.50 -9.15
N PHE A 600 10.37 0.18 -7.86
CA PHE A 600 9.19 0.27 -6.99
C PHE A 600 8.82 1.73 -6.73
N GLY A 601 7.53 2.07 -6.74
CA GLY A 601 7.10 3.47 -6.62
C GLY A 601 7.32 4.30 -7.89
N GLY A 602 7.67 3.64 -9.00
CA GLY A 602 7.99 4.27 -10.28
C GLY A 602 6.81 5.02 -10.88
N GLY A 603 5.57 4.64 -10.57
CA GLY A 603 4.38 5.39 -10.99
C GLY A 603 4.37 6.80 -10.41
N VAL A 604 4.49 6.90 -9.08
CA VAL A 604 4.52 8.18 -8.37
C VAL A 604 5.75 9.02 -8.71
N LEU A 605 6.92 8.40 -8.90
CA LEU A 605 8.14 9.09 -9.36
C LEU A 605 7.94 9.72 -10.76
N ASN A 606 7.28 8.99 -11.66
CA ASN A 606 6.98 9.46 -13.02
C ASN A 606 5.90 10.56 -13.04
N GLU A 607 4.90 10.48 -12.17
CA GLU A 607 3.82 11.47 -12.04
C GLU A 607 4.32 12.79 -11.44
N GLU A 608 4.95 12.73 -10.27
CA GLU A 608 5.22 13.90 -9.42
C GLU A 608 6.45 14.70 -9.85
N LEU A 609 7.54 14.01 -10.19
CA LEU A 609 8.86 14.63 -10.37
C LEU A 609 9.29 14.65 -11.84
N LEU A 610 9.24 13.50 -12.53
CA LEU A 610 9.67 13.39 -13.94
C LEU A 610 8.62 13.87 -14.95
N LYS A 611 7.34 13.94 -14.54
CA LYS A 611 6.20 14.45 -15.34
C LYS A 611 6.09 13.79 -16.72
N GLY A 612 6.38 12.49 -16.79
CA GLY A 612 6.35 11.69 -18.02
C GLY A 612 7.58 11.80 -18.94
N ALA A 613 8.68 12.42 -18.50
CA ALA A 613 9.94 12.40 -19.26
C ALA A 613 10.52 10.97 -19.36
N GLU A 614 10.83 10.52 -20.57
CA GLU A 614 11.50 9.23 -20.76
C GLU A 614 12.93 9.26 -20.20
N GLN A 615 13.30 8.20 -19.47
CA GLN A 615 14.65 8.01 -18.98
C GLN A 615 15.42 6.99 -19.82
N GLU A 616 16.67 7.34 -20.13
CA GLU A 616 17.72 6.40 -20.55
C GLU A 616 17.72 5.15 -19.66
N PRO A 617 17.61 3.91 -20.21
CA PRO A 617 17.55 2.68 -19.40
C PRO A 617 18.73 2.52 -18.44
N SER A 618 19.90 3.02 -18.86
CA SER A 618 21.14 3.03 -18.10
C SER A 618 21.21 4.07 -16.96
N LYS A 619 20.24 4.99 -16.86
CA LYS A 619 20.22 6.13 -15.91
C LYS A 619 18.93 6.21 -15.08
N ARG A 620 18.33 5.07 -14.73
CA ARG A 620 17.09 5.01 -13.94
C ARG A 620 17.20 5.46 -12.48
N GLN A 621 18.41 5.57 -11.94
CA GLN A 621 18.60 6.03 -10.58
C GLN A 621 18.36 7.54 -10.49
N TYR A 622 17.16 7.93 -10.05
CA TYR A 622 16.79 9.34 -9.95
C TYR A 622 17.57 10.03 -8.84
N THR A 623 18.26 11.13 -9.19
CA THR A 623 18.95 12.02 -8.25
C THR A 623 18.01 13.18 -7.92
N PHE A 624 17.73 13.41 -6.64
CA PHE A 624 16.86 14.52 -6.24
C PHE A 624 17.56 15.87 -6.46
N THR A 625 16.87 16.79 -7.13
CA THR A 625 17.36 18.14 -7.39
C THR A 625 17.38 19.00 -6.13
N THR A 626 18.00 20.18 -6.20
CA THR A 626 17.94 21.19 -5.14
C THR A 626 16.50 21.62 -4.89
N GLU A 627 15.71 21.73 -5.96
CA GLU A 627 14.31 22.14 -5.98
C GLU A 627 13.40 21.10 -5.33
N ASP A 628 13.63 19.81 -5.57
CA ASP A 628 12.88 18.71 -4.90
C ASP A 628 13.12 18.75 -3.40
N LYS A 629 14.39 18.79 -2.97
CA LYS A 629 14.76 18.83 -1.55
C LYS A 629 14.23 20.08 -0.88
N LYS A 630 14.34 21.24 -1.55
CA LYS A 630 13.75 22.49 -1.07
C LYS A 630 12.24 22.33 -0.85
N ARG A 631 11.50 21.81 -1.84
CA ARG A 631 10.06 21.54 -1.73
C ARG A 631 9.72 20.54 -0.61
N PHE A 632 10.54 19.51 -0.40
CA PHE A 632 10.33 18.54 0.69
C PHE A 632 10.55 19.13 2.10
N ASN A 633 11.39 20.16 2.23
CA ASN A 633 11.58 20.89 3.50
C ASN A 633 10.53 21.99 3.69
N GLU A 634 10.18 22.73 2.62
CA GLU A 634 9.25 23.87 2.68
C GLU A 634 7.77 23.46 2.71
N ASP A 635 7.40 22.31 2.12
CA ASP A 635 6.06 21.74 2.21
C ASP A 635 6.06 20.31 2.78
N PRO A 636 6.06 20.17 4.13
CA PRO A 636 5.95 18.89 4.81
C PRO A 636 4.64 18.15 4.53
N ALA A 637 3.57 18.85 4.11
CA ALA A 637 2.29 18.22 3.79
C ALA A 637 2.36 17.52 2.43
N TYR A 638 2.94 18.18 1.42
CA TYR A 638 3.29 17.54 0.15
C TYR A 638 4.24 16.36 0.36
N PHE A 639 5.32 16.56 1.11
CA PHE A 639 6.30 15.49 1.35
C PHE A 639 5.68 14.26 2.07
N LEU A 640 4.75 14.48 3.00
CA LEU A 640 3.97 13.40 3.62
C LEU A 640 3.09 12.67 2.60
N GLN A 641 2.44 13.38 1.68
CA GLN A 641 1.59 12.76 0.65
C GLN A 641 2.42 12.02 -0.42
N PHE A 642 3.56 12.57 -0.84
CA PHE A 642 4.52 11.91 -1.73
C PHE A 642 4.94 10.55 -1.17
N ARG A 643 5.39 10.50 0.10
CA ARG A 643 5.70 9.22 0.78
C ARG A 643 4.50 8.28 0.84
N LYS A 644 3.32 8.77 1.22
CA LYS A 644 2.10 7.95 1.31
C LYS A 644 1.68 7.36 -0.03
N LYS A 645 1.77 8.13 -1.12
CA LYS A 645 1.52 7.65 -2.49
C LYS A 645 2.44 6.47 -2.82
N ILE A 646 3.75 6.59 -2.58
CA ILE A 646 4.74 5.54 -2.87
C ILE A 646 4.46 4.27 -2.04
N GLU A 647 4.25 4.39 -0.72
CA GLU A 647 3.98 3.22 0.13
C GLU A 647 2.64 2.53 -0.26
N ALA A 648 1.64 3.31 -0.67
CA ALA A 648 0.38 2.77 -1.19
C ALA A 648 0.55 2.03 -2.53
N GLU A 649 1.33 2.58 -3.48
CA GLU A 649 1.69 1.90 -4.73
C GLU A 649 2.34 0.55 -4.43
N ILE A 650 3.37 0.52 -3.57
CA ILE A 650 4.10 -0.71 -3.22
C ILE A 650 3.17 -1.74 -2.55
N ASN A 651 2.29 -1.33 -1.62
CA ASN A 651 1.37 -2.27 -0.96
C ASN A 651 0.26 -2.79 -1.90
N SER A 652 -0.15 -2.00 -2.90
CA SER A 652 -1.13 -2.43 -3.92
C SER A 652 -0.64 -3.61 -4.77
N LEU A 653 0.68 -3.76 -4.93
CA LEU A 653 1.29 -4.83 -5.73
C LEU A 653 1.17 -6.22 -5.09
N PHE A 654 0.62 -6.35 -3.87
CA PHE A 654 0.55 -7.65 -3.18
C PHE A 654 -0.15 -8.76 -4.00
N GLY A 655 -1.11 -8.40 -4.86
CA GLY A 655 -1.79 -9.36 -5.75
C GLY A 655 -0.87 -10.09 -6.74
N MET A 656 0.33 -9.56 -7.03
CA MET A 656 1.31 -10.22 -7.91
C MET A 656 1.89 -11.51 -7.32
N TYR A 657 1.77 -11.69 -6.00
CA TYR A 657 2.23 -12.89 -5.31
C TYR A 657 1.25 -14.06 -5.39
N GLN A 658 0.03 -13.87 -5.94
CA GLN A 658 -0.94 -14.94 -6.17
C GLN A 658 -0.66 -15.64 -7.51
N GLN A 659 -0.51 -16.96 -7.53
CA GLN A 659 -0.25 -17.71 -8.77
C GLN A 659 -1.40 -17.57 -9.76
N GLY A 660 -1.06 -17.44 -11.05
CA GLY A 660 -2.03 -17.36 -12.15
C GLY A 660 -2.92 -16.13 -12.15
N SER A 661 -2.80 -15.22 -11.18
CA SER A 661 -3.58 -13.98 -11.13
C SER A 661 -3.25 -13.07 -12.31
N GLU A 662 -4.22 -12.27 -12.74
CA GLU A 662 -4.01 -11.27 -13.81
C GLU A 662 -2.82 -10.36 -13.49
N MET A 663 -2.68 -9.93 -12.23
CA MET A 663 -1.55 -9.13 -11.78
C MET A 663 -0.22 -9.88 -11.89
N SER A 664 -0.13 -11.14 -11.44
CA SER A 664 1.09 -11.96 -11.55
C SER A 664 1.49 -12.17 -13.01
N ASN A 665 0.53 -12.52 -13.86
CA ASN A 665 0.74 -12.76 -15.29
C ASN A 665 1.19 -11.48 -16.00
N LYS A 666 0.54 -10.33 -15.73
CA LYS A 666 0.91 -9.05 -16.34
C LYS A 666 2.26 -8.53 -15.83
N PHE A 667 2.59 -8.76 -14.55
CA PHE A 667 3.89 -8.40 -14.01
C PHE A 667 5.02 -9.24 -14.63
N ARG A 668 4.76 -10.53 -14.91
CA ARG A 668 5.68 -11.39 -15.69
C ARG A 668 5.88 -10.86 -17.11
N GLU A 669 4.81 -10.51 -17.82
CA GLU A 669 4.87 -9.94 -19.18
C GLU A 669 5.67 -8.64 -19.23
N VAL A 670 5.37 -7.69 -18.33
CA VAL A 670 6.03 -6.38 -18.23
C VAL A 670 7.51 -6.54 -17.90
N ILE A 671 7.87 -7.37 -16.91
CA ILE A 671 9.28 -7.60 -16.57
C ILE A 671 10.02 -8.30 -17.72
N THR A 672 9.43 -9.32 -18.36
CA THR A 672 10.09 -10.04 -19.47
C THR A 672 10.37 -9.12 -20.65
N THR A 673 9.39 -8.29 -21.02
CA THR A 673 9.52 -7.27 -22.07
C THR A 673 10.63 -6.26 -21.72
N GLU A 674 10.61 -5.73 -20.49
CA GLU A 674 11.56 -4.71 -20.05
C GLU A 674 12.99 -5.25 -19.91
N MET A 675 13.17 -6.46 -19.38
CA MET A 675 14.48 -7.10 -19.32
C MET A 675 15.06 -7.33 -20.72
N THR A 676 14.23 -7.81 -21.66
CA THR A 676 14.65 -8.02 -23.06
C THR A 676 15.03 -6.70 -23.72
N ARG A 677 14.25 -5.64 -23.49
CA ARG A 677 14.52 -4.28 -23.99
C ARG A 677 15.84 -3.70 -23.45
N ARG A 678 16.15 -3.95 -22.16
CA ARG A 678 17.38 -3.49 -21.50
C ARG A 678 18.65 -4.23 -21.94
N ILE A 679 18.53 -5.51 -22.32
CA ILE A 679 19.65 -6.29 -22.90
C ILE A 679 19.93 -5.86 -24.36
N GLY A 680 18.90 -5.42 -25.09
CA GLY A 680 19.03 -4.90 -26.46
C GLY A 680 19.15 -5.99 -27.54
N PRO A 681 19.65 -5.63 -28.74
CA PRO A 681 19.86 -6.59 -29.83
C PRO A 681 21.02 -7.56 -29.54
N GLY A 682 20.92 -8.79 -30.03
CA GLY A 682 21.92 -9.84 -29.77
C GLY A 682 21.85 -10.39 -28.34
N ASN A 683 22.94 -11.01 -27.87
CA ASN A 683 23.02 -11.62 -26.53
C ASN A 683 21.96 -12.72 -26.26
N GLU A 684 21.55 -13.47 -27.28
CA GLU A 684 20.43 -14.43 -27.18
C GLU A 684 20.62 -15.51 -26.10
N LYS A 685 21.85 -16.03 -25.91
CA LYS A 685 22.16 -16.95 -24.79
C LYS A 685 21.91 -16.32 -23.41
N LEU A 686 22.17 -15.02 -23.25
CA LEU A 686 21.88 -14.30 -22.00
C LEU A 686 20.38 -14.10 -21.83
N LYS A 687 19.64 -13.77 -22.90
CA LYS A 687 18.16 -13.64 -22.86
C LYS A 687 17.48 -14.94 -22.48
N GLU A 688 17.89 -16.05 -23.10
CA GLU A 688 17.41 -17.40 -22.77
C GLU A 688 17.75 -17.78 -21.32
N PHE A 689 18.98 -17.52 -20.87
CA PHE A 689 19.40 -17.89 -19.52
C PHE A 689 18.79 -17.03 -18.41
N ILE A 690 18.71 -15.70 -18.58
CA ILE A 690 18.42 -14.77 -17.46
C ILE A 690 16.96 -14.89 -16.99
N ILE A 691 16.02 -15.10 -17.92
CA ILE A 691 14.58 -15.09 -17.69
C ILE A 691 14.15 -16.37 -16.94
N PRO A 692 13.70 -16.28 -15.67
CA PRO A 692 13.32 -17.46 -14.91
C PRO A 692 12.05 -18.14 -15.43
N LYS A 693 12.01 -19.48 -15.34
CA LYS A 693 10.79 -20.26 -15.59
C LYS A 693 9.71 -19.97 -14.54
N TRP A 694 10.09 -19.76 -13.29
CA TRP A 694 9.21 -19.38 -12.17
C TRP A 694 8.84 -17.88 -12.16
N SER A 695 7.67 -17.54 -11.63
CA SER A 695 7.05 -16.21 -11.67
C SER A 695 7.79 -15.16 -10.82
N PRO A 696 7.71 -13.85 -11.18
CA PRO A 696 8.21 -12.78 -10.33
C PRO A 696 7.74 -12.90 -8.88
N GLY A 697 8.61 -12.56 -7.93
CA GLY A 697 8.28 -12.60 -6.50
C GLY A 697 8.57 -13.91 -5.76
N CYS A 698 8.72 -15.07 -6.44
CA CYS A 698 9.12 -16.33 -5.77
C CYS A 698 10.48 -16.19 -5.04
N ARG A 699 11.37 -15.36 -5.58
CA ARG A 699 12.48 -14.72 -4.86
C ARG A 699 12.18 -13.22 -4.69
N ARG A 700 12.81 -12.59 -3.68
CA ARG A 700 12.89 -11.12 -3.63
C ARG A 700 13.49 -10.61 -4.94
N ILE A 701 12.77 -9.69 -5.59
CA ILE A 701 13.16 -9.03 -6.84
C ILE A 701 13.84 -7.69 -6.53
N SER A 702 14.64 -7.16 -7.44
CA SER A 702 15.34 -5.88 -7.27
C SER A 702 15.42 -5.12 -8.60
N PRO A 703 15.41 -3.76 -8.61
CA PRO A 703 15.39 -2.98 -9.85
C PRO A 703 16.64 -3.10 -10.74
N GLY A 704 17.80 -3.32 -10.12
CA GLY A 704 19.06 -3.64 -10.80
C GLY A 704 19.49 -2.64 -11.87
N ASP A 705 19.54 -1.36 -11.54
CA ASP A 705 19.99 -0.29 -12.43
C ASP A 705 21.37 -0.63 -13.05
N GLY A 706 21.48 -0.54 -14.38
CA GLY A 706 22.71 -0.80 -15.12
C GLY A 706 23.17 -2.27 -15.21
N TYR A 707 22.52 -3.22 -14.53
CA TYR A 707 22.98 -4.63 -14.50
C TYR A 707 22.84 -5.35 -15.83
N LEU A 708 21.68 -5.25 -16.48
CA LEU A 708 21.45 -5.89 -17.78
C LEU A 708 22.27 -5.23 -18.88
N GLU A 709 22.44 -3.91 -18.78
CA GLU A 709 23.26 -3.10 -19.66
C GLU A 709 24.76 -3.45 -19.51
N ALA A 710 25.23 -3.74 -18.29
CA ALA A 710 26.60 -4.18 -18.02
C ALA A 710 26.87 -5.60 -18.54
N LEU A 711 25.94 -6.55 -18.35
CA LEU A 711 26.07 -7.92 -18.88
C LEU A 711 26.09 -8.00 -20.41
N ALA A 712 25.69 -6.93 -21.11
CA ALA A 712 25.70 -6.81 -22.57
C ALA A 712 26.94 -6.10 -23.13
N ARG A 713 27.93 -5.72 -22.29
CA ARG A 713 29.16 -5.02 -22.72
C ARG A 713 30.26 -5.98 -23.15
N GLU A 714 31.07 -5.55 -24.12
CA GLU A 714 32.17 -6.32 -24.71
C GLU A 714 33.24 -6.75 -23.68
N ASN A 715 33.44 -5.99 -22.60
CA ASN A 715 34.35 -6.35 -21.50
C ASN A 715 33.71 -7.24 -20.42
N VAL A 716 32.51 -7.78 -20.66
CA VAL A 716 31.79 -8.65 -19.70
C VAL A 716 31.40 -9.96 -20.38
N GLN A 717 31.76 -11.08 -19.74
CA GLN A 717 31.34 -12.42 -20.16
C GLN A 717 30.43 -13.04 -19.10
N PRO A 718 29.12 -13.16 -19.38
CA PRO A 718 28.25 -14.10 -18.69
C PRO A 718 28.76 -15.54 -18.87
N VAL A 719 29.02 -16.25 -17.76
CA VAL A 719 29.45 -17.65 -17.74
C VAL A 719 28.33 -18.50 -17.14
N PHE A 720 27.74 -19.36 -17.97
CA PHE A 720 26.54 -20.15 -17.61
C PHE A 720 26.88 -21.58 -17.10
N SER A 721 28.06 -22.08 -17.42
CA SER A 721 28.58 -23.38 -16.97
C SER A 721 28.87 -23.33 -15.47
N ASN A 722 28.65 -24.44 -14.74
CA ASN A 722 28.96 -24.45 -13.30
C ASN A 722 30.48 -24.43 -13.09
N ILE A 723 30.90 -23.90 -11.94
CA ILE A 723 32.28 -23.95 -11.47
C ILE A 723 32.58 -25.38 -11.03
N GLN A 724 33.60 -26.01 -11.63
CA GLN A 724 34.13 -27.29 -11.18
C GLN A 724 35.03 -27.08 -9.96
N ARG A 725 36.06 -26.22 -10.12
CA ARG A 725 37.00 -25.85 -9.05
C ARG A 725 37.64 -24.49 -9.32
N VAL A 726 38.24 -23.94 -8.27
CA VAL A 726 39.20 -22.82 -8.35
C VAL A 726 40.61 -23.38 -8.48
N MET A 727 41.48 -22.59 -9.12
CA MET A 727 42.89 -22.85 -9.42
C MET A 727 43.71 -21.60 -9.06
N PRO A 728 45.04 -21.71 -8.87
CA PRO A 728 45.88 -20.55 -8.55
C PRO A 728 45.75 -19.38 -9.53
N GLU A 729 45.53 -19.65 -10.82
CA GLU A 729 45.38 -18.64 -11.87
C GLU A 729 43.93 -18.24 -12.20
N GLY A 730 42.90 -18.85 -11.58
CA GLY A 730 41.50 -18.57 -11.93
C GLY A 730 40.48 -19.66 -11.57
N ILE A 731 39.48 -19.84 -12.44
CA ILE A 731 38.36 -20.77 -12.26
C ILE A 731 38.26 -21.73 -13.44
N THR A 732 38.11 -23.03 -13.16
CA THR A 732 37.75 -24.04 -14.16
C THR A 732 36.26 -24.37 -14.06
N THR A 733 35.55 -24.34 -15.19
CA THR A 733 34.13 -24.71 -15.32
C THR A 733 33.96 -26.15 -15.82
N GLU A 734 32.77 -26.73 -15.64
CA GLU A 734 32.43 -28.12 -16.01
C GLU A 734 32.57 -28.44 -17.51
N ASP A 735 32.61 -27.43 -18.37
CA ASP A 735 32.90 -27.54 -19.82
C ASP A 735 34.40 -27.59 -20.14
N GLY A 736 35.27 -27.56 -19.12
CA GLY A 736 36.72 -27.56 -19.25
C GLY A 736 37.34 -26.19 -19.54
N GLN A 737 36.57 -25.10 -19.59
CA GLN A 737 37.14 -23.77 -19.77
C GLN A 737 37.85 -23.27 -18.50
N LEU A 738 39.11 -22.84 -18.64
CA LEU A 738 39.85 -22.10 -17.63
C LEU A 738 39.68 -20.59 -17.85
N HIS A 739 38.96 -19.94 -16.93
CA HIS A 739 38.83 -18.49 -16.86
C HIS A 739 39.94 -17.93 -15.96
N LYS A 740 40.96 -17.30 -16.54
CA LYS A 740 42.06 -16.67 -15.79
C LYS A 740 41.63 -15.35 -15.17
N LEU A 741 42.00 -15.11 -13.91
CA LEU A 741 41.52 -13.97 -13.10
C LEU A 741 42.65 -13.41 -12.20
N ASP A 742 42.67 -12.09 -12.02
CA ASP A 742 43.47 -11.40 -11.00
C ASP A 742 42.75 -11.27 -9.65
N VAL A 743 41.41 -11.16 -9.69
CA VAL A 743 40.56 -10.86 -8.53
C VAL A 743 39.29 -11.73 -8.58
N LEU A 744 38.86 -12.25 -7.43
CA LEU A 744 37.68 -13.09 -7.30
C LEU A 744 36.75 -12.58 -6.18
N VAL A 745 35.54 -12.18 -6.57
CA VAL A 745 34.50 -11.62 -5.72
C VAL A 745 33.38 -12.63 -5.52
N CYS A 746 33.23 -13.13 -4.30
CA CYS A 746 32.12 -13.98 -3.90
C CYS A 746 30.90 -13.10 -3.51
N ALA A 747 29.97 -12.89 -4.45
CA ALA A 747 28.67 -12.24 -4.22
C ALA A 747 27.60 -13.29 -3.83
N THR A 748 27.98 -14.23 -2.97
CA THR A 748 27.28 -15.50 -2.73
C THR A 748 26.19 -15.46 -1.66
N GLY A 749 26.04 -14.32 -0.97
CA GLY A 749 24.96 -14.06 -0.02
C GLY A 749 25.29 -14.48 1.42
N PHE A 750 24.25 -14.74 2.20
CA PHE A 750 24.35 -14.98 3.65
C PHE A 750 23.86 -16.37 4.03
N GLN A 751 24.34 -16.88 5.16
CA GLN A 751 23.64 -17.95 5.87
C GLN A 751 22.41 -17.34 6.54
N VAL A 752 21.23 -17.73 6.07
CA VAL A 752 19.95 -17.18 6.50
C VAL A 752 19.77 -17.43 8.00
N ALA A 753 19.87 -16.38 8.82
CA ALA A 753 19.80 -16.47 10.26
C ALA A 753 18.34 -16.49 10.72
N PHE A 754 17.62 -17.55 10.37
CA PHE A 754 16.29 -17.84 10.92
C PHE A 754 16.33 -18.10 12.43
N ARG A 755 17.48 -18.57 12.95
CA ARG A 755 17.78 -18.69 14.38
C ARG A 755 18.78 -17.59 14.80
N PRO A 756 18.84 -17.21 16.09
CA PRO A 756 19.80 -16.21 16.56
C PRO A 756 21.26 -16.62 16.29
N ALA A 757 22.16 -15.65 16.18
CA ALA A 757 23.59 -15.91 15.99
C ALA A 757 24.32 -16.32 17.30
N PHE A 758 23.56 -16.74 18.31
CA PHE A 758 23.98 -17.05 19.68
C PHE A 758 23.11 -18.16 20.26
N LYS A 759 23.66 -18.95 21.18
CA LYS A 759 22.96 -20.09 21.77
C LYS A 759 21.90 -19.62 22.77
N VAL A 760 20.64 -20.02 22.59
CA VAL A 760 19.54 -19.70 23.52
C VAL A 760 19.08 -20.99 24.19
N ILE A 761 18.94 -21.00 25.53
CA ILE A 761 18.61 -22.19 26.32
C ILE A 761 17.42 -21.91 27.25
N ASN A 762 16.42 -22.79 27.24
CA ASN A 762 15.29 -22.73 28.17
C ASN A 762 15.62 -23.33 29.55
N SER A 763 14.68 -23.25 30.48
CA SER A 763 14.85 -23.74 31.86
C SER A 763 15.00 -25.26 31.99
N ASN A 764 14.67 -26.04 30.96
CA ASN A 764 14.91 -27.48 30.90
C ASN A 764 16.32 -27.83 30.40
N GLY A 765 17.15 -26.83 30.07
CA GLY A 765 18.48 -27.02 29.50
C GLY A 765 18.49 -27.28 27.99
N THR A 766 17.33 -27.32 27.33
CA THR A 766 17.21 -27.51 25.88
C THR A 766 17.52 -26.21 25.14
N THR A 767 18.33 -26.29 24.09
CA THR A 767 18.60 -25.15 23.22
C THR A 767 17.46 -24.87 22.25
N LEU A 768 17.38 -23.63 21.76
CA LEU A 768 16.47 -23.21 20.69
C LEU A 768 16.74 -23.99 19.38
N ASP A 769 17.99 -24.36 19.10
CA ASP A 769 18.34 -25.16 17.94
C ASP A 769 17.76 -26.59 18.01
N GLU A 770 17.83 -27.22 19.19
CA GLU A 770 17.26 -28.55 19.46
C GLU A 770 15.73 -28.52 19.48
N ASP A 771 15.13 -27.56 20.17
CA ASP A 771 13.66 -27.38 20.30
C ASP A 771 12.99 -27.16 18.94
N TRP A 772 13.61 -26.33 18.09
CA TRP A 772 13.12 -26.04 16.74
C TRP A 772 13.44 -27.16 15.74
N GLY A 773 14.50 -27.93 15.99
CA GLY A 773 14.91 -29.08 15.17
C GLY A 773 15.03 -28.76 13.67
N LYS A 774 14.09 -29.27 12.86
CA LYS A 774 14.16 -29.21 11.39
C LYS A 774 13.72 -27.88 10.75
N GLY A 775 13.16 -26.93 11.48
CA GLY A 775 12.77 -25.62 10.94
C GLY A 775 12.40 -24.59 12.00
N PRO A 776 12.15 -23.33 11.63
CA PRO A 776 11.65 -22.29 12.53
C PRO A 776 10.42 -22.70 13.35
N ASN A 777 10.39 -22.31 14.63
CA ASN A 777 9.26 -22.44 15.54
C ASN A 777 9.03 -21.08 16.24
N LEU A 778 8.54 -20.09 15.48
CA LEU A 778 8.41 -18.69 15.90
C LEU A 778 7.04 -18.10 15.51
N TYR A 779 6.20 -17.81 16.51
CA TYR A 779 4.86 -17.23 16.37
C TYR A 779 4.94 -15.77 15.88
N LEU A 780 4.20 -15.47 14.80
CA LEU A 780 4.12 -14.17 14.12
C LEU A 780 5.48 -13.52 13.74
N GLY A 781 6.58 -14.29 13.72
CA GLY A 781 7.93 -13.74 13.56
C GLY A 781 8.48 -13.01 14.80
N LEU A 782 7.83 -13.16 15.96
CA LEU A 782 8.07 -12.37 17.17
C LEU A 782 8.44 -13.18 18.42
N SER A 783 7.76 -14.30 18.70
CA SER A 783 7.81 -14.99 20.00
C SER A 783 8.00 -16.50 19.85
N ALA A 784 8.74 -17.13 20.76
CA ALA A 784 9.04 -18.56 20.73
C ALA A 784 8.43 -19.28 21.95
N PRO A 785 7.77 -20.44 21.78
CA PRO A 785 7.17 -21.20 22.87
C PRO A 785 8.27 -21.79 23.76
N ARG A 786 8.04 -21.89 25.07
CA ARG A 786 9.05 -22.39 26.05
C ARG A 786 10.34 -21.55 26.16
N PHE A 787 10.43 -20.38 25.52
CA PHE A 787 11.54 -19.43 25.68
C PHE A 787 10.98 -18.07 26.20
N PRO A 788 10.74 -17.93 27.52
CA PRO A 788 9.95 -16.82 28.03
C PRO A 788 10.67 -15.48 27.94
N ASN A 789 9.90 -14.41 27.74
CA ASN A 789 10.42 -13.03 27.60
C ASN A 789 11.48 -12.87 26.49
N PHE A 790 11.51 -13.76 25.50
CA PHE A 790 12.37 -13.68 24.32
C PHE A 790 11.58 -13.17 23.13
N TYR A 791 12.00 -12.04 22.56
CA TYR A 791 11.34 -11.42 21.41
C TYR A 791 12.32 -11.25 20.25
N THR A 792 11.95 -11.68 19.04
CA THR A 792 12.70 -11.41 17.81
C THR A 792 12.05 -10.28 17.03
N ILE A 793 12.86 -9.35 16.50
CA ILE A 793 12.36 -8.27 15.66
C ILE A 793 12.44 -8.71 14.19
N VAL A 794 11.28 -8.96 13.57
CA VAL A 794 11.13 -9.29 12.14
C VAL A 794 11.82 -10.63 11.76
N GLY A 795 11.52 -11.67 12.56
CA GLY A 795 11.96 -13.06 12.34
C GLY A 795 11.08 -13.86 11.36
N PRO A 796 11.34 -15.18 11.22
CA PRO A 796 10.55 -16.12 10.39
C PRO A 796 9.04 -15.94 10.48
N GLY A 797 8.41 -15.63 9.35
CA GLY A 797 6.98 -15.31 9.24
C GLY A 797 6.64 -13.81 9.15
N ALA A 798 7.64 -12.94 9.09
CA ALA A 798 7.46 -11.52 8.82
C ALA A 798 7.44 -11.17 7.32
N THR A 799 7.24 -9.89 7.01
CA THR A 799 7.02 -9.36 5.65
C THR A 799 8.32 -9.01 4.91
N TRP A 800 9.13 -10.02 4.60
CA TRP A 800 10.41 -9.79 3.90
C TRP A 800 10.31 -9.71 2.37
N SER A 801 9.18 -10.14 1.80
CA SER A 801 8.89 -10.10 0.36
C SER A 801 8.06 -8.86 -0.02
N SER A 802 7.13 -8.45 0.82
CA SER A 802 6.13 -7.41 0.57
C SER A 802 6.40 -6.11 1.36
N GLY A 803 6.26 -4.97 0.69
CA GLY A 803 6.29 -3.63 1.29
C GLY A 803 7.63 -3.20 1.91
N THR A 804 7.57 -2.12 2.68
CA THR A 804 8.74 -1.55 3.36
C THR A 804 9.02 -2.28 4.68
N LEU A 805 10.30 -2.59 4.94
CA LEU A 805 10.71 -3.38 6.11
C LEU A 805 10.64 -2.59 7.44
N LEU A 806 10.87 -1.27 7.42
CA LEU A 806 10.94 -0.47 8.64
C LEU A 806 9.60 -0.42 9.40
N PRO A 807 8.41 -0.18 8.80
CA PRO A 807 7.13 -0.28 9.52
C PRO A 807 6.90 -1.62 10.25
N SER A 808 7.44 -2.72 9.72
CA SER A 808 7.40 -4.04 10.38
C SER A 808 8.35 -4.10 11.57
N ILE A 809 9.55 -3.52 11.48
CA ILE A 809 10.46 -3.35 12.63
C ILE A 809 9.80 -2.48 13.71
N GLU A 810 9.23 -1.34 13.31
CA GLU A 810 8.53 -0.40 14.19
C GLU A 810 7.41 -1.08 14.98
N THR A 811 6.55 -1.83 14.28
CA THR A 811 5.39 -2.49 14.92
C THR A 811 5.81 -3.73 15.72
N SER A 812 6.86 -4.46 15.32
CA SER A 812 7.45 -5.54 16.12
C SER A 812 8.03 -5.04 17.44
N VAL A 813 8.69 -3.87 17.41
CA VAL A 813 9.19 -3.18 18.61
C VAL A 813 8.04 -2.71 19.49
N GLU A 814 6.99 -2.11 18.91
CA GLU A 814 5.80 -1.71 19.68
C GLU A 814 5.09 -2.90 20.34
N TYR A 815 4.99 -4.04 19.65
CA TYR A 815 4.46 -5.29 20.21
C TYR A 815 5.28 -5.73 21.43
N ALA A 816 6.60 -5.84 21.29
CA ALA A 816 7.49 -6.24 22.39
C ALA A 816 7.37 -5.29 23.59
N ILE A 817 7.27 -3.98 23.36
CA ILE A 817 7.12 -2.99 24.44
C ILE A 817 5.71 -3.05 25.07
N LYS A 818 4.65 -3.38 24.33
CA LYS A 818 3.33 -3.65 24.91
C LYS A 818 3.33 -4.88 25.82
N MET A 819 4.06 -5.95 25.43
CA MET A 819 4.30 -7.10 26.30
C MET A 819 5.05 -6.68 27.58
N MET A 820 6.15 -5.92 27.44
CA MET A 820 6.91 -5.37 28.58
C MET A 820 6.02 -4.53 29.51
N ARG A 821 5.19 -3.62 28.97
CA ARG A 821 4.28 -2.79 29.76
C ARG A 821 3.31 -3.65 30.58
N LYS A 822 2.72 -4.68 29.97
CA LYS A 822 1.83 -5.63 30.69
C LYS A 822 2.57 -6.34 31.83
N MET A 823 3.83 -6.72 31.63
CA MET A 823 4.64 -7.31 32.71
C MET A 823 4.87 -6.35 33.87
N GLN A 824 5.14 -5.08 33.56
CA GLN A 824 5.35 -4.05 34.57
C GLN A 824 4.10 -3.83 35.41
N THR A 825 2.94 -3.65 34.77
CA THR A 825 1.69 -3.30 35.44
C THR A 825 1.12 -4.49 36.20
N GLU A 826 0.93 -5.64 35.55
CA GLU A 826 0.21 -6.81 36.11
C GLU A 826 1.09 -7.76 36.94
N ARG A 827 2.32 -7.36 37.30
CA ARG A 827 3.25 -8.16 38.12
C ARG A 827 3.56 -9.54 37.53
N ILE A 828 3.68 -9.63 36.22
CA ILE A 828 4.06 -10.86 35.51
C ILE A 828 5.58 -11.05 35.65
N ILE A 829 6.03 -12.30 35.85
CA ILE A 829 7.45 -12.65 35.87
C ILE A 829 7.91 -13.20 34.52
N SER A 830 7.07 -13.98 33.84
CA SER A 830 7.39 -14.50 32.50
C SER A 830 6.19 -14.75 31.60
N MET A 831 6.37 -14.57 30.30
CA MET A 831 5.44 -14.96 29.24
C MET A 831 6.15 -15.65 28.10
N ASP A 832 5.63 -16.79 27.66
CA ASP A 832 5.98 -17.50 26.43
C ASP A 832 4.69 -17.80 25.64
N VAL A 833 4.78 -17.89 24.31
CA VAL A 833 3.62 -18.21 23.49
C VAL A 833 3.28 -19.70 23.62
N LYS A 834 2.01 -20.06 23.54
CA LYS A 834 1.60 -21.47 23.53
C LYS A 834 1.98 -22.12 22.18
N GLN A 835 2.32 -23.42 22.20
CA GLN A 835 2.62 -24.14 20.96
C GLN A 835 1.36 -24.26 20.06
N GLU A 836 0.17 -24.48 20.64
CA GLU A 836 -1.10 -24.56 19.90
C GLU A 836 -1.36 -23.32 19.00
N ALA A 837 -1.19 -22.12 19.55
CA ALA A 837 -1.39 -20.86 18.82
C ALA A 837 -0.33 -20.59 17.74
N LEU A 838 0.82 -21.29 17.81
CA LEU A 838 1.87 -21.26 16.80
C LEU A 838 1.58 -22.28 15.69
N ASP A 839 1.15 -23.48 16.07
CA ASP A 839 0.79 -24.54 15.14
C ASP A 839 -0.42 -24.14 14.27
N ASP A 840 -1.44 -23.50 14.87
CA ASP A 840 -2.61 -22.95 14.18
C ASP A 840 -2.23 -21.90 13.12
N ILE A 841 -1.39 -20.92 13.47
CA ILE A 841 -0.96 -19.90 12.51
C ILE A 841 -0.04 -20.48 11.43
N TYR A 842 0.76 -21.51 11.73
CA TYR A 842 1.56 -22.22 10.73
C TYR A 842 0.72 -23.13 9.82
N ALA A 843 -0.40 -23.68 10.29
CA ALA A 843 -1.38 -24.34 9.42
C ALA A 843 -2.02 -23.33 8.44
N HIS A 844 -2.34 -22.12 8.91
CA HIS A 844 -2.82 -21.04 8.05
C HIS A 844 -1.76 -20.57 7.03
N PHE A 845 -0.48 -20.47 7.43
CA PHE A 845 0.63 -20.19 6.51
C PHE A 845 0.73 -21.26 5.42
N ASP A 846 0.72 -22.56 5.79
CA ASP A 846 0.84 -23.66 4.84
C ASP A 846 -0.34 -23.72 3.86
N GLU A 847 -1.56 -23.39 4.29
CA GLU A 847 -2.74 -23.34 3.42
C GLU A 847 -2.68 -22.18 2.42
N PHE A 848 -2.40 -20.96 2.90
CA PHE A 848 -2.23 -19.78 2.04
C PHE A 848 -1.06 -19.97 1.06
N HIS A 849 0.00 -20.64 1.50
CA HIS A 849 1.14 -21.05 0.68
C HIS A 849 0.93 -22.37 -0.08
N LYS A 850 -0.30 -22.63 -0.55
CA LYS A 850 -0.60 -23.51 -1.70
C LYS A 850 -0.92 -22.79 -3.01
N THR A 851 -1.26 -21.48 -2.99
CA THR A 851 -1.71 -20.73 -4.19
C THR A 851 -0.90 -19.46 -4.52
N THR A 852 0.27 -19.27 -3.88
CA THR A 852 1.17 -18.12 -4.02
C THR A 852 2.50 -18.46 -4.73
N VAL A 853 3.12 -17.48 -5.40
CA VAL A 853 4.29 -17.71 -6.28
C VAL A 853 5.49 -18.29 -5.52
N TRP A 854 5.57 -18.14 -4.20
CA TRP A 854 6.68 -18.61 -3.38
C TRP A 854 6.88 -20.13 -3.35
N GLN A 855 5.85 -20.94 -3.60
CA GLN A 855 5.97 -22.42 -3.65
C GLN A 855 6.32 -22.98 -5.04
N GLU A 856 6.47 -22.11 -6.05
CA GLU A 856 7.06 -22.50 -7.34
C GLU A 856 8.53 -22.96 -7.18
N GLU A 857 9.09 -23.58 -8.22
CA GLU A 857 10.38 -24.28 -8.15
C GLU A 857 11.62 -23.35 -8.20
N CYS A 858 11.51 -22.16 -7.62
CA CYS A 858 12.66 -21.31 -7.35
C CYS A 858 13.39 -21.75 -6.07
N ARG A 859 14.71 -21.99 -6.15
CA ARG A 859 15.55 -22.08 -4.94
C ARG A 859 15.56 -20.71 -4.26
N SER A 860 15.00 -20.58 -3.05
CA SER A 860 14.81 -19.28 -2.38
C SER A 860 15.14 -19.34 -0.88
N TRP A 861 15.63 -18.23 -0.34
CA TRP A 861 15.94 -18.12 1.09
C TRP A 861 14.68 -18.09 1.96
N PHE A 862 13.54 -17.65 1.41
CA PHE A 862 12.20 -17.78 2.02
C PHE A 862 11.82 -19.25 2.37
N LYS A 863 12.50 -20.22 1.74
CA LYS A 863 12.32 -21.68 1.85
C LYS A 863 13.56 -22.36 2.43
N ASP A 864 14.33 -21.69 3.29
CA ASP A 864 15.56 -22.24 3.90
C ASP A 864 16.60 -22.69 2.82
N GLY A 865 16.75 -21.88 1.77
CA GLY A 865 17.70 -22.13 0.67
C GLY A 865 17.37 -23.33 -0.22
N LYS A 866 16.20 -23.96 -0.04
CA LYS A 866 15.71 -25.13 -0.80
C LYS A 866 14.81 -24.70 -1.97
N ILE A 867 14.51 -25.65 -2.86
CA ILE A 867 13.60 -25.46 -4.03
C ILE A 867 12.14 -25.55 -3.58
N LYS A 868 11.80 -26.60 -2.83
CA LYS A 868 10.53 -26.75 -2.10
C LYS A 868 10.83 -27.01 -0.63
N ASN A 869 10.08 -26.34 0.24
CA ASN A 869 10.06 -26.42 1.71
C ASN A 869 8.86 -25.60 2.20
N ARG A 870 8.52 -25.63 3.50
CA ARG A 870 7.65 -24.62 4.12
C ARG A 870 8.20 -23.21 3.84
N ILE A 871 7.30 -22.25 3.68
CA ILE A 871 7.61 -20.84 3.39
C ILE A 871 7.44 -20.04 4.68
N TYR A 872 8.47 -19.27 5.03
CA TYR A 872 8.53 -18.52 6.29
C TYR A 872 8.31 -17.01 6.07
N LEU A 873 7.28 -16.68 5.29
CA LEU A 873 6.81 -15.31 5.02
C LEU A 873 5.44 -15.10 5.66
N TRP A 874 5.04 -13.85 5.85
CA TRP A 874 3.67 -13.54 6.25
C TRP A 874 2.67 -13.88 5.11
N PRO A 875 1.57 -14.60 5.39
CA PRO A 875 0.49 -14.89 4.42
C PRO A 875 -0.41 -13.68 4.18
N GLY A 876 0.16 -12.55 3.74
CA GLY A 876 -0.61 -11.31 3.53
C GLY A 876 0.25 -10.11 3.15
N SER A 877 -0.42 -9.00 2.85
CA SER A 877 0.24 -7.71 2.61
C SER A 877 0.91 -7.17 3.87
N THR A 878 1.80 -6.20 3.72
CA THR A 878 2.51 -5.59 4.86
C THR A 878 1.53 -4.96 5.82
N ILE A 879 0.56 -4.18 5.34
CA ILE A 879 -0.53 -3.63 6.17
C ILE A 879 -1.33 -4.72 6.90
N HIS A 880 -1.52 -5.91 6.32
CA HIS A 880 -2.16 -7.02 7.02
C HIS A 880 -1.31 -7.51 8.21
N PHE A 881 0.00 -7.69 8.03
CA PHE A 881 0.90 -8.03 9.13
C PHE A 881 0.88 -6.95 10.22
N LEU A 882 1.05 -5.68 9.84
CA LEU A 882 1.06 -4.56 10.78
C LEU A 882 -0.24 -4.50 11.59
N LYS A 883 -1.40 -4.78 10.96
CA LYS A 883 -2.69 -4.88 11.65
C LYS A 883 -2.71 -6.04 12.64
N THR A 884 -2.29 -7.24 12.22
CA THR A 884 -2.27 -8.44 13.09
C THR A 884 -1.37 -8.28 14.31
N ILE A 885 -0.18 -7.67 14.16
CA ILE A 885 0.76 -7.45 15.28
C ILE A 885 0.62 -6.09 15.95
N LYS A 886 -0.42 -5.29 15.67
CA LYS A 886 -0.58 -3.96 16.29
C LYS A 886 -0.89 -4.06 17.77
N GLU A 887 -1.79 -4.97 18.14
CA GLU A 887 -2.22 -5.25 19.50
C GLU A 887 -1.89 -6.71 19.86
N PRO A 888 -1.11 -6.98 20.93
CA PRO A 888 -0.78 -8.35 21.30
C PRO A 888 -1.99 -9.17 21.77
N ARG A 889 -2.14 -10.35 21.19
CA ARG A 889 -3.09 -11.38 21.62
C ARG A 889 -2.60 -12.07 22.90
N PHE A 890 -2.90 -11.49 24.06
CA PHE A 890 -2.42 -12.02 25.34
C PHE A 890 -3.02 -13.39 25.71
N GLU A 891 -4.13 -13.79 25.09
CA GLU A 891 -4.77 -15.10 25.25
C GLU A 891 -4.00 -16.26 24.58
N ASP A 892 -3.10 -15.94 23.65
CA ASP A 892 -2.23 -16.90 22.95
C ASP A 892 -0.97 -17.26 23.77
N TYR A 893 -0.81 -16.67 24.97
CA TYR A 893 0.37 -16.80 25.82
C TYR A 893 0.12 -17.59 27.11
N ASN A 894 1.16 -18.29 27.55
CA ASN A 894 1.33 -18.70 28.93
C ASN A 894 1.76 -17.48 29.75
N ILE A 895 1.09 -17.21 30.89
CA ILE A 895 1.39 -16.06 31.74
C ILE A 895 1.66 -16.54 33.18
N ARG A 896 2.89 -16.34 33.66
CA ARG A 896 3.28 -16.63 35.04
C ARG A 896 3.45 -15.35 35.84
N TYR A 897 2.73 -15.25 36.96
CA TYR A 897 2.73 -14.08 37.84
C TYR A 897 3.84 -14.19 38.90
N ARG A 898 4.38 -13.03 39.33
CA ARG A 898 5.39 -12.93 40.40
C ARG A 898 4.86 -13.33 41.78
N TYR A 899 3.54 -13.22 41.97
CA TYR A 899 2.85 -13.56 43.21
C TYR A 899 1.77 -14.62 42.95
N LYS A 900 1.47 -15.44 43.96
CA LYS A 900 0.43 -16.49 43.90
C LYS A 900 -0.95 -15.95 43.52
N ASN A 901 -1.26 -14.71 43.92
CA ASN A 901 -2.47 -14.00 43.49
C ASN A 901 -2.16 -13.12 42.26
N ARG A 902 -2.78 -13.42 41.12
CA ARG A 902 -2.66 -12.64 39.87
C ARG A 902 -3.14 -11.19 40.00
N PHE A 903 -4.03 -10.91 40.95
CA PHE A 903 -4.57 -9.57 41.20
C PHE A 903 -3.71 -8.72 42.14
N ALA A 904 -2.49 -9.15 42.48
CA ALA A 904 -1.58 -8.39 43.35
C ALA A 904 -1.23 -6.99 42.80
N PHE A 905 -1.42 -6.74 41.50
CA PHE A 905 -1.22 -5.41 40.90
C PHE A 905 -2.25 -4.36 41.34
N LEU A 906 -3.42 -4.76 41.87
CA LEU A 906 -4.44 -3.83 42.38
C LEU A 906 -3.91 -2.98 43.54
N GLY A 907 -2.92 -3.49 44.28
CA GLY A 907 -2.28 -2.74 45.36
C GLY A 907 -3.21 -2.42 46.52
N ASN A 908 -2.95 -1.29 47.18
CA ASN A 908 -3.68 -0.80 48.35
C ASN A 908 -5.06 -0.18 48.04
N GLY A 909 -5.49 -0.19 46.78
CA GLY A 909 -6.74 0.43 46.32
C GLY A 909 -6.58 1.87 45.81
N GLU A 910 -5.40 2.49 45.94
CA GLU A 910 -5.12 3.81 45.38
C GLU A 910 -4.78 3.74 43.87
N VAL A 911 -4.88 4.89 43.19
CA VAL A 911 -4.31 5.15 41.85
C VAL A 911 -3.21 6.22 41.94
N GLN A 912 -2.34 6.39 40.93
CA GLN A 912 -1.14 7.24 41.05
C GLN A 912 -1.46 8.70 41.43
N ALA A 913 -2.63 9.19 41.01
CA ALA A 913 -3.14 10.50 41.38
C ALA A 913 -3.23 10.72 42.91
N HIS A 914 -3.58 9.70 43.71
CA HIS A 914 -3.59 9.80 45.18
C HIS A 914 -2.20 10.11 45.73
N GLY A 915 -1.20 9.31 45.34
CA GLY A 915 0.20 9.47 45.76
C GLY A 915 0.89 10.74 45.21
N LYS A 916 0.26 11.43 44.25
CA LYS A 916 0.68 12.74 43.71
C LYS A 916 -0.07 13.92 44.32
N GLY A 917 -1.17 13.70 45.05
CA GLY A 917 -2.10 14.76 45.46
C GLY A 917 -2.88 15.39 44.30
N ASP A 918 -2.97 14.70 43.16
CA ASP A 918 -3.65 15.19 41.96
C ASP A 918 -5.16 14.92 42.05
N VAL A 919 -5.88 15.87 42.68
CA VAL A 919 -7.34 15.78 42.86
C VAL A 919 -8.09 15.79 41.53
N ALA A 920 -7.55 16.43 40.48
CA ALA A 920 -8.19 16.47 39.16
C ALA A 920 -8.03 15.12 38.43
N GLY A 921 -6.86 14.48 38.57
CA GLY A 921 -6.56 13.14 38.07
C GLY A 921 -7.41 12.00 38.65
N LEU A 922 -8.29 12.28 39.63
CA LEU A 922 -9.28 11.34 40.16
C LEU A 922 -10.60 11.30 39.35
N ALA A 923 -10.88 12.30 38.50
CA ALA A 923 -12.11 12.39 37.72
C ALA A 923 -11.94 12.40 36.18
N PRO A 924 -10.94 11.72 35.56
CA PRO A 924 -10.64 11.85 34.13
C PRO A 924 -11.73 11.32 33.19
N TYR A 925 -12.72 10.59 33.72
CA TYR A 925 -13.88 10.13 32.96
C TYR A 925 -14.95 11.20 32.75
N VAL A 926 -14.93 12.31 33.51
CA VAL A 926 -15.91 13.42 33.39
C VAL A 926 -15.49 14.31 32.22
N ARG A 927 -16.22 14.24 31.10
CA ARG A 927 -15.81 14.83 29.82
C ARG A 927 -17.00 15.39 29.00
N ASN A 928 -16.76 16.47 28.26
CA ASN A 928 -17.76 17.18 27.45
C ASN A 928 -18.04 16.54 26.07
N SER A 929 -17.28 15.53 25.69
CA SER A 929 -17.43 14.78 24.44
C SER A 929 -16.91 13.36 24.65
N ASP A 930 -17.44 12.38 23.94
CA ASP A 930 -16.91 11.02 24.06
C ASP A 930 -15.57 10.89 23.31
N HIS A 931 -14.52 10.62 24.08
CA HIS A 931 -13.17 10.35 23.64
C HIS A 931 -12.48 9.40 24.63
N GLU A 932 -11.41 8.76 24.20
CA GLU A 932 -10.61 7.86 25.04
C GLU A 932 -9.99 8.63 26.21
N TRP A 933 -10.10 8.05 27.41
CA TRP A 933 -9.58 8.58 28.66
C TRP A 933 -8.86 7.46 29.41
N SER A 934 -7.96 7.81 30.34
CA SER A 934 -7.21 6.85 31.15
C SER A 934 -6.97 7.39 32.56
N ILE A 935 -6.60 6.48 33.47
CA ILE A 935 -6.13 6.82 34.82
C ILE A 935 -4.63 6.50 34.87
N ALA A 936 -3.86 7.38 35.51
CA ALA A 936 -2.42 7.22 35.73
C ALA A 936 -2.11 6.43 37.02
#